data_AF-A0A2G8JQS8-F1
#
_entry.id   AF-A0A2G8JQS8-F1
#
_cell.length_a   1.000
_cell.length_b   1.000
_cell.length_c   1.000
_cell.angle_alpha   90.00
_cell.angle_beta   90.00
_cell.angle_gamma   90.00
#
_symmetry.space_group_name_H-M   'P 1'
#
loop_
_entity.id
_entity.type
_entity.pdbx_description
1 polymer ?
#
loop_
_entity_poly.entity_id
_entity_poly.type
_entity_poly.pdbx_seq_one_letter_code
_entity_poly.pdbx_strand_id
1 'polypeptide(L)'
;MNNTRFLRCAILSSTMNTLGNSFLLYRCFDRFFKAVNSKEGKLIPKRRAYLMDDLELIGLDYLWRVVLCAPDEIAAKAIELLKETYTNLGPRLQANQVDIHIDFIQSCMDRLKAMYDTLRSLEEGKDGPDKLQQEATRMTRVLSVLREYVHEYDLDFMEERTIYHGKSSQRVKASPATTRLDLYINGEFLDPTDDRKLIGSMALRDRTLITAKLCPIGSNMPSSPDSSSDSSGGSPQHPCDGPNIEAEKCLPGVLMSTKLKYVEFLFNLADIGCVLGSHARIVEQLQEVCASAAENNTQSLESVFFGTSPSQVLYFLEVVYAMLMPAKAPTGPEAFKFQFNFLKSGGIDCVINMLTKNNFLQNGDLDTRRWALHLVLKTGKLMFTTAGYAKLAAAQEAYQSDPNTGPSISQAAHTQAVILQQALQHIPNPTTECMLRNVAIKLGRSVSEDMKLGSPDMSVIKFIQKIAWSRGGGHLNLLHATNEEIHKTYEKEKTEGSEADLDDANLCREALEVLSICLALCPTALDALNQEKHWKMCIVDLLLLAPMRHVRLAAMEQFLVMATKCTTGTTALHVLITLSFSVLQNKVKENFESCGEYFGLLCRLLNYAYQSNNPIPNAEILLNNEIDWLKKVRDEVLRTGESFSQESLLDGHLGITKELLSFMSSEKKFQIGAKKDGCQLIKELMEDFLFPASKVVVQTRKNKAETPLDPVVPVCASSASVNAAFELLVALCVNCVANMKLVVDTLREMYYSGHEAPLVEWEYLPPIGPRPHKGFVGLKNAGATCYMNSVLQQLYMVPDIKKIVLAAESPAIEHEDDFDGDEKQDNETNIDFGDSEVSGSGYNEEKPTTLSKQEQAKEYNLGVLKNIQAIFAHLAESKLQYYVPRGFWKHFK
;
A
#
# COMPACT_ATOMS: atom_id res chain seq x y z
N MET A 1 -58.95 -15.45 13.20
CA MET A 1 -58.25 -16.74 13.47
C MET A 1 -58.36 -17.77 12.33
N ASN A 2 -59.36 -17.73 11.43
CA ASN A 2 -59.51 -18.78 10.41
C ASN A 2 -58.47 -18.74 9.27
N ASN A 3 -58.06 -17.56 8.77
CA ASN A 3 -57.05 -17.47 7.70
C ASN A 3 -55.68 -18.05 8.09
N THR A 4 -55.28 -17.92 9.35
CA THR A 4 -54.01 -18.47 9.85
C THR A 4 -54.01 -20.00 9.88
N ARG A 5 -55.17 -20.63 10.08
CA ARG A 5 -55.32 -22.10 10.03
C ARG A 5 -55.28 -22.63 8.60
N PHE A 6 -55.87 -21.88 7.66
CA PHE A 6 -55.82 -22.20 6.22
C PHE A 6 -54.39 -22.13 5.66
N LEU A 7 -53.66 -21.05 5.94
CA LEU A 7 -52.24 -20.91 5.58
C LEU A 7 -51.34 -21.98 6.21
N ARG A 8 -51.54 -22.28 7.51
CA ARG A 8 -50.77 -23.33 8.21
C ARG A 8 -51.02 -24.71 7.62
N CYS A 9 -52.26 -25.05 7.25
CA CYS A 9 -52.54 -26.28 6.51
C CYS A 9 -51.91 -26.25 5.12
N ALA A 10 -52.18 -25.24 4.30
CA ALA A 10 -51.73 -25.19 2.91
C ALA A 10 -50.19 -25.26 2.76
N ILE A 11 -49.42 -24.58 3.63
CA ILE A 11 -47.95 -24.59 3.58
C ILE A 11 -47.37 -25.93 4.08
N LEU A 12 -47.97 -26.55 5.12
CA LEU A 12 -47.46 -27.79 5.72
C LEU A 12 -48.00 -29.07 5.05
N SER A 13 -49.11 -29.02 4.32
CA SER A 13 -49.70 -30.17 3.61
C SER A 13 -49.36 -30.22 2.13
N SER A 14 -48.67 -29.21 1.58
CA SER A 14 -48.20 -29.24 0.19
C SER A 14 -46.98 -30.15 0.06
N THR A 15 -47.15 -31.30 -0.59
CA THR A 15 -46.05 -32.17 -1.00
C THR A 15 -45.13 -31.45 -1.99
N MET A 16 -43.83 -31.77 -1.97
CA MET A 16 -42.76 -30.92 -2.54
C MET A 16 -42.90 -30.57 -4.03
N ASN A 17 -43.68 -31.32 -4.82
CA ASN A 17 -43.82 -31.12 -6.27
C ASN A 17 -44.50 -29.79 -6.68
N THR A 18 -45.14 -29.06 -5.76
CA THR A 18 -45.82 -27.78 -6.07
C THR A 18 -45.02 -26.53 -5.69
N LEU A 19 -43.93 -26.67 -4.93
CA LEU A 19 -43.11 -25.53 -4.46
C LEU A 19 -42.08 -25.05 -5.49
N GLY A 20 -41.79 -25.84 -6.53
CA GLY A 20 -40.70 -25.58 -7.48
C GLY A 20 -40.88 -24.37 -8.40
N ASN A 21 -42.08 -23.79 -8.55
CA ASN A 21 -42.40 -22.91 -9.68
C ASN A 21 -42.99 -21.54 -9.32
N SER A 22 -42.84 -21.03 -8.08
CA SER A 22 -43.48 -19.75 -7.72
C SER A 22 -42.76 -18.93 -6.63
N PHE A 23 -41.98 -17.95 -7.09
CA PHE A 23 -41.40 -16.85 -6.30
C PHE A 23 -42.39 -16.17 -5.33
N LEU A 24 -43.67 -16.07 -5.72
CA LEU A 24 -44.73 -15.50 -4.90
C LEU A 24 -45.01 -16.33 -3.63
N LEU A 25 -44.93 -17.66 -3.70
CA LEU A 25 -45.11 -18.54 -2.53
C LEU A 25 -43.95 -18.37 -1.54
N TYR A 26 -42.70 -18.23 -2.03
CA TYR A 26 -41.57 -17.95 -1.15
C TYR A 26 -41.72 -16.62 -0.40
N ARG A 27 -42.15 -15.55 -1.09
CA ARG A 27 -42.46 -14.25 -0.44
C ARG A 27 -43.57 -14.35 0.61
N CYS A 28 -44.56 -15.21 0.40
CA CYS A 28 -45.58 -15.50 1.42
C CYS A 28 -44.99 -16.29 2.60
N PHE A 29 -44.10 -17.25 2.36
CA PHE A 29 -43.40 -17.99 3.40
C PHE A 29 -42.50 -17.09 4.26
N ASP A 30 -41.61 -16.29 3.65
CA ASP A 30 -40.72 -15.34 4.37
C ASP A 30 -41.51 -14.40 5.30
N ARG A 31 -42.56 -13.75 4.77
CA ARG A 31 -43.45 -12.89 5.57
C ARG A 31 -44.16 -13.65 6.68
N PHE A 32 -44.61 -14.87 6.43
CA PHE A 32 -45.28 -15.70 7.43
C PHE A 32 -44.33 -16.18 8.52
N PHE A 33 -43.12 -16.61 8.15
CA PHE A 33 -42.04 -17.01 9.05
C PHE A 33 -41.65 -15.87 10.00
N LYS A 34 -41.40 -14.68 9.44
CA LYS A 34 -41.12 -13.46 10.21
C LYS A 34 -42.29 -13.09 11.13
N ALA A 35 -43.53 -13.09 10.63
CA ALA A 35 -44.71 -12.70 11.41
C ALA A 35 -45.08 -13.68 12.54
N VAL A 36 -44.98 -15.00 12.29
CA VAL A 36 -45.29 -16.03 13.30
C VAL A 36 -44.26 -15.98 14.43
N ASN A 37 -42.97 -15.99 14.10
CA ASN A 37 -41.92 -15.95 15.12
C ASN A 37 -41.88 -14.60 15.86
N SER A 38 -42.26 -13.49 15.21
CA SER A 38 -42.44 -12.21 15.91
C SER A 38 -43.61 -12.21 16.90
N LYS A 39 -44.71 -12.89 16.55
CA LYS A 39 -45.89 -12.99 17.42
C LYS A 39 -45.62 -13.86 18.65
N GLU A 40 -44.89 -14.95 18.48
CA GLU A 40 -44.50 -15.85 19.58
C GLU A 40 -43.25 -15.35 20.35
N GLY A 41 -42.79 -14.13 20.09
CA GLY A 41 -41.69 -13.48 20.82
C GLY A 41 -40.28 -14.00 20.50
N LYS A 42 -40.14 -14.84 19.47
CA LYS A 42 -38.87 -15.46 19.05
C LYS A 42 -38.04 -14.58 18.10
N LEU A 43 -38.70 -13.68 17.37
CA LEU A 43 -38.07 -12.60 16.61
C LEU A 43 -38.51 -11.23 17.16
N ILE A 44 -37.59 -10.28 17.27
CA ILE A 44 -37.86 -8.90 17.70
C ILE A 44 -37.68 -7.96 16.49
N PRO A 45 -38.72 -7.22 16.05
CA PRO A 45 -38.58 -6.28 14.92
C PRO A 45 -37.75 -5.04 15.29
N LYS A 46 -36.73 -4.71 14.47
CA LYS A 46 -35.82 -3.56 14.67
C LYS A 46 -35.67 -2.76 13.36
N ARG A 47 -36.45 -1.67 13.22
CA ARG A 47 -36.49 -0.75 12.05
C ARG A 47 -36.69 -1.41 10.68
N ARG A 48 -35.65 -2.05 10.13
CA ARG A 48 -35.62 -2.72 8.81
C ARG A 48 -35.20 -4.20 8.89
N ALA A 49 -34.85 -4.71 10.07
CA ALA A 49 -34.41 -6.09 10.31
C ALA A 49 -35.22 -6.75 11.44
N TYR A 50 -34.96 -8.04 11.68
CA TYR A 50 -35.47 -8.79 12.83
C TYR A 50 -34.28 -9.33 13.63
N LEU A 51 -34.33 -9.26 14.95
CA LEU A 51 -33.37 -9.90 15.84
C LEU A 51 -33.90 -11.27 16.29
N MET A 52 -33.08 -12.32 16.30
CA MET A 52 -33.42 -13.62 16.86
C MET A 52 -33.19 -13.64 18.38
N ASP A 53 -34.25 -13.83 19.17
CA ASP A 53 -34.20 -13.85 20.65
C ASP A 53 -34.49 -15.25 21.23
N ASP A 54 -34.76 -16.24 20.36
CA ASP A 54 -34.96 -17.66 20.66
C ASP A 54 -34.50 -18.51 19.45
N LEU A 55 -33.73 -19.58 19.69
CA LEU A 55 -33.18 -20.47 18.66
C LEU A 55 -34.23 -21.43 18.06
N GLU A 56 -35.31 -21.75 18.78
CA GLU A 56 -36.34 -22.71 18.36
C GLU A 56 -37.37 -22.06 17.40
N LEU A 57 -36.90 -21.57 16.26
CA LEU A 57 -37.74 -20.86 15.29
C LEU A 57 -38.77 -21.77 14.60
N ILE A 58 -40.03 -21.36 14.66
CA ILE A 58 -41.16 -22.06 14.05
C ILE A 58 -41.01 -22.01 12.54
N GLY A 59 -40.80 -23.18 11.94
CA GLY A 59 -40.62 -23.34 10.49
C GLY A 59 -39.17 -23.44 10.03
N LEU A 60 -38.18 -23.48 10.93
CA LEU A 60 -36.76 -23.61 10.58
C LEU A 60 -36.45 -24.87 9.74
N ASP A 61 -37.04 -26.03 10.07
CA ASP A 61 -36.93 -27.26 9.28
C ASP A 61 -37.53 -27.14 7.87
N TYR A 62 -38.45 -26.21 7.67
CA TYR A 62 -39.01 -25.92 6.36
C TYR A 62 -38.08 -24.98 5.58
N LEU A 63 -37.51 -23.95 6.23
CA LEU A 63 -36.49 -23.09 5.62
C LEU A 63 -35.29 -23.89 5.11
N TRP A 64 -34.76 -24.83 5.92
CA TRP A 64 -33.70 -25.74 5.47
C TRP A 64 -34.13 -26.62 4.28
N ARG A 65 -35.37 -27.08 4.20
CA ARG A 65 -35.88 -27.81 3.03
C ARG A 65 -36.01 -26.94 1.78
N VAL A 66 -36.31 -25.65 1.94
CA VAL A 66 -36.29 -24.69 0.81
C VAL A 66 -34.86 -24.50 0.30
N VAL A 67 -33.88 -24.30 1.19
CA VAL A 67 -32.45 -24.23 0.80
C VAL A 67 -32.05 -25.48 0.01
N LEU A 68 -32.33 -26.68 0.51
CA LEU A 68 -31.85 -27.93 -0.09
C LEU A 68 -32.59 -28.34 -1.37
N CYS A 69 -33.87 -28.01 -1.54
CA CYS A 69 -34.71 -28.61 -2.58
C CYS A 69 -35.41 -27.63 -3.53
N ALA A 70 -35.35 -26.32 -3.31
CA ALA A 70 -35.96 -25.34 -4.23
C ALA A 70 -35.07 -25.07 -5.47
N PRO A 71 -35.56 -24.37 -6.52
CA PRO A 71 -34.71 -23.82 -7.58
C PRO A 71 -33.70 -22.80 -7.03
N ASP A 72 -32.60 -22.57 -7.75
CA ASP A 72 -31.46 -21.80 -7.25
C ASP A 72 -31.82 -20.35 -6.84
N GLU A 73 -32.67 -19.65 -7.60
CA GLU A 73 -33.15 -18.30 -7.24
C GLU A 73 -33.89 -18.24 -5.89
N ILE A 74 -34.62 -19.30 -5.55
CA ILE A 74 -35.39 -19.41 -4.30
C ILE A 74 -34.47 -19.89 -3.18
N ALA A 75 -33.56 -20.83 -3.47
CA ALA A 75 -32.56 -21.30 -2.54
C ALA A 75 -31.62 -20.17 -2.09
N ALA A 76 -31.14 -19.32 -3.00
CA ALA A 76 -30.31 -18.16 -2.67
C ALA A 76 -30.98 -17.21 -1.66
N LYS A 77 -32.28 -16.95 -1.83
CA LYS A 77 -33.06 -16.10 -0.90
C LYS A 77 -33.36 -16.77 0.42
N ALA A 78 -33.43 -18.10 0.45
CA ALA A 78 -33.54 -18.89 1.67
C ALA A 78 -32.21 -18.92 2.45
N ILE A 79 -31.07 -18.94 1.75
CA ILE A 79 -29.73 -18.78 2.32
C ILE A 79 -29.58 -17.38 2.94
N GLU A 80 -29.97 -16.33 2.20
CA GLU A 80 -30.00 -14.93 2.67
C GLU A 80 -30.83 -14.77 3.96
N LEU A 81 -32.08 -15.28 3.97
CA LEU A 81 -32.94 -15.26 5.15
C LEU A 81 -32.36 -16.02 6.35
N LEU A 82 -31.71 -17.17 6.09
CA LEU A 82 -31.07 -17.97 7.14
C LEU A 82 -29.84 -17.24 7.72
N LYS A 83 -29.03 -16.61 6.86
CA LYS A 83 -27.92 -15.73 7.25
C LYS A 83 -28.41 -14.59 8.14
N GLU A 84 -29.33 -13.76 7.64
CA GLU A 84 -29.92 -12.62 8.37
C GLU A 84 -30.39 -13.02 9.79
N THR A 85 -31.05 -14.18 9.88
CA THR A 85 -31.65 -14.67 11.13
C THR A 85 -30.61 -15.08 12.16
N TYR A 86 -29.52 -15.74 11.74
CA TYR A 86 -28.47 -16.21 12.63
C TYR A 86 -27.37 -15.18 12.90
N THR A 87 -27.27 -14.08 12.12
CA THR A 87 -26.32 -12.99 12.37
C THR A 87 -26.89 -11.86 13.23
N ASN A 88 -28.21 -11.65 13.21
CA ASN A 88 -28.88 -10.63 14.02
C ASN A 88 -29.35 -11.17 15.38
N LEU A 89 -28.44 -11.39 16.33
CA LEU A 89 -28.81 -11.88 17.67
C LEU A 89 -29.49 -10.80 18.53
N GLY A 90 -30.60 -11.20 19.17
CA GLY A 90 -31.34 -10.44 20.16
C GLY A 90 -30.67 -10.41 21.54
N PRO A 91 -31.07 -9.49 22.44
CA PRO A 91 -30.38 -9.26 23.71
C PRO A 91 -30.25 -10.50 24.60
N ARG A 92 -31.15 -11.48 24.50
CA ARG A 92 -31.05 -12.72 25.29
C ARG A 92 -29.99 -13.68 24.77
N LEU A 93 -29.67 -13.64 23.47
CA LEU A 93 -28.76 -14.58 22.81
C LEU A 93 -27.33 -14.04 22.67
N GLN A 94 -27.13 -12.72 22.76
CA GLN A 94 -25.80 -12.08 22.64
C GLN A 94 -24.78 -12.63 23.65
N ALA A 95 -25.17 -12.93 24.89
CA ALA A 95 -24.28 -13.50 25.90
C ALA A 95 -23.76 -14.91 25.56
N ASN A 96 -24.50 -15.65 24.72
CA ASN A 96 -24.19 -17.04 24.34
C ASN A 96 -23.76 -17.14 22.86
N GLN A 97 -23.34 -16.03 22.25
CA GLN A 97 -23.02 -15.93 20.82
C GLN A 97 -22.00 -17.00 20.36
N VAL A 98 -20.99 -17.30 21.18
CA VAL A 98 -19.95 -18.29 20.88
C VAL A 98 -20.52 -19.71 20.76
N ASP A 99 -21.42 -20.10 21.67
CA ASP A 99 -22.06 -21.41 21.62
C ASP A 99 -22.98 -21.52 20.40
N ILE A 100 -23.69 -20.44 20.05
CA ILE A 100 -24.52 -20.36 18.85
C ILE A 100 -23.68 -20.51 17.57
N HIS A 101 -22.49 -19.92 17.51
CA HIS A 101 -21.55 -20.15 16.41
C HIS A 101 -21.13 -21.63 16.33
N ILE A 102 -20.79 -22.26 17.46
CA ILE A 102 -20.37 -23.66 17.53
C ILE A 102 -21.49 -24.59 17.03
N ASP A 103 -22.73 -24.38 17.50
CA ASP A 103 -23.88 -25.19 17.15
C ASP A 103 -24.30 -25.01 15.68
N PHE A 104 -24.26 -23.78 15.15
CA PHE A 104 -24.56 -23.52 13.74
C PHE A 104 -23.54 -24.16 12.79
N ILE A 105 -22.23 -24.05 13.10
CA ILE A 105 -21.16 -24.71 12.35
C ILE A 105 -21.32 -26.23 12.42
N GLN A 106 -21.59 -26.79 13.60
CA GLN A 106 -21.78 -28.23 13.79
C GLN A 106 -23.00 -28.74 12.98
N SER A 107 -24.14 -28.02 13.00
CA SER A 107 -25.33 -28.31 12.19
C SER A 107 -25.04 -28.30 10.68
N CYS A 108 -24.24 -27.35 10.18
CA CYS A 108 -23.81 -27.34 8.78
C CYS A 108 -22.89 -28.53 8.46
N MET A 109 -21.92 -28.83 9.33
CA MET A 109 -20.97 -29.93 9.17
C MET A 109 -21.66 -31.30 9.18
N ASP A 110 -22.63 -31.54 10.06
CA ASP A 110 -23.37 -32.81 10.09
C ASP A 110 -24.23 -33.03 8.85
N ARG A 111 -24.81 -31.96 8.30
CA ARG A 111 -25.54 -32.00 7.01
C ARG A 111 -24.59 -32.31 5.85
N LEU A 112 -23.44 -31.63 5.78
CA LEU A 112 -22.41 -31.90 4.77
C LEU A 112 -21.90 -33.33 4.88
N LYS A 113 -21.68 -33.84 6.09
CA LYS A 113 -21.21 -35.21 6.33
C LYS A 113 -22.23 -36.25 5.87
N ALA A 114 -23.51 -36.08 6.21
CA ALA A 114 -24.56 -36.99 5.76
C ALA A 114 -24.66 -37.06 4.22
N MET A 115 -24.48 -35.93 3.54
CA MET A 115 -24.46 -35.88 2.06
C MET A 115 -23.16 -36.45 1.47
N TYR A 116 -22.01 -36.20 2.10
CA TYR A 116 -20.71 -36.79 1.73
C TYR A 116 -20.73 -38.32 1.84
N ASP A 117 -21.23 -38.84 2.96
CA ASP A 117 -21.37 -40.29 3.19
C ASP A 117 -22.37 -40.91 2.18
N THR A 118 -23.44 -40.17 1.82
CA THR A 118 -24.36 -40.56 0.75
C THR A 118 -23.66 -40.62 -0.60
N LEU A 119 -22.99 -39.55 -1.04
CA LEU A 119 -22.23 -39.52 -2.31
C LEU A 119 -21.21 -40.65 -2.40
N ARG A 120 -20.48 -40.90 -1.30
CA ARG A 120 -19.46 -41.97 -1.21
C ARG A 120 -20.06 -43.38 -1.29
N SER A 121 -21.35 -43.54 -1.02
CA SER A 121 -22.08 -44.82 -1.12
C SER A 121 -22.70 -45.08 -2.51
N LEU A 122 -22.75 -44.07 -3.39
CA LEU A 122 -23.25 -44.22 -4.75
C LEU A 122 -22.18 -44.85 -5.65
N GLU A 123 -22.47 -46.02 -6.21
CA GLU A 123 -21.58 -46.68 -7.18
C GLU A 123 -21.74 -46.07 -8.59
N GLU A 124 -20.63 -45.67 -9.20
CA GLU A 124 -20.59 -45.24 -10.61
C GLU A 124 -21.23 -46.31 -11.52
N GLY A 125 -22.39 -46.00 -12.11
CA GLY A 125 -23.07 -46.84 -13.09
C GLY A 125 -24.37 -47.54 -12.64
N LYS A 126 -24.74 -47.51 -11.35
CA LYS A 126 -26.06 -48.01 -10.88
C LYS A 126 -27.06 -46.90 -10.57
N ASP A 127 -26.59 -45.81 -9.98
CA ASP A 127 -27.40 -44.62 -9.73
C ASP A 127 -27.16 -43.57 -10.83
N GLY A 128 -28.25 -43.07 -11.43
CA GLY A 128 -28.16 -42.16 -12.58
C GLY A 128 -27.49 -40.82 -12.24
N PRO A 129 -26.86 -40.16 -13.24
CA PRO A 129 -26.07 -38.93 -13.03
C PRO A 129 -26.87 -37.80 -12.36
N ASP A 130 -28.17 -37.74 -12.60
CA ASP A 130 -29.08 -36.75 -11.98
C ASP A 130 -29.10 -36.82 -10.45
N LYS A 131 -28.96 -38.01 -9.85
CA LYS A 131 -28.88 -38.16 -8.38
C LYS A 131 -27.58 -37.59 -7.83
N LEU A 132 -26.46 -37.91 -8.49
CA LEU A 132 -25.13 -37.43 -8.13
C LEU A 132 -25.08 -35.90 -8.19
N GLN A 133 -25.60 -35.33 -9.28
CA GLN A 133 -25.71 -33.88 -9.46
C GLN A 133 -26.64 -33.24 -8.42
N GLN A 134 -27.75 -33.89 -8.05
CA GLN A 134 -28.70 -33.38 -7.06
C GLN A 134 -28.10 -33.33 -5.64
N GLU A 135 -27.37 -34.36 -5.21
CA GLU A 135 -26.69 -34.32 -3.91
C GLU A 135 -25.50 -33.36 -3.90
N ALA A 136 -24.71 -33.29 -4.98
CA ALA A 136 -23.66 -32.28 -5.13
C ALA A 136 -24.21 -30.85 -5.04
N THR A 137 -25.36 -30.58 -5.68
CA THR A 137 -26.06 -29.29 -5.60
C THR A 137 -26.47 -28.96 -4.16
N ARG A 138 -26.98 -29.94 -3.41
CA ARG A 138 -27.33 -29.76 -1.99
C ARG A 138 -26.11 -29.43 -1.13
N MET A 139 -25.00 -30.12 -1.35
CA MET A 139 -23.75 -29.89 -0.63
C MET A 139 -23.19 -28.49 -0.90
N THR A 140 -23.17 -28.05 -2.16
CA THR A 140 -22.79 -26.68 -2.54
C THR A 140 -23.65 -25.64 -1.82
N ARG A 141 -24.97 -25.87 -1.70
CA ARG A 141 -25.85 -24.93 -0.99
C ARG A 141 -25.62 -24.88 0.53
N VAL A 142 -25.29 -26.00 1.18
CA VAL A 142 -24.90 -26.00 2.60
C VAL A 142 -23.53 -25.33 2.79
N LEU A 143 -22.58 -25.54 1.86
CA LEU A 143 -21.32 -24.79 1.83
C LEU A 143 -21.56 -23.28 1.65
N SER A 144 -22.50 -22.87 0.80
CA SER A 144 -22.90 -21.46 0.67
C SER A 144 -23.47 -20.91 1.99
N VAL A 145 -24.39 -21.63 2.66
CA VAL A 145 -24.88 -21.20 4.00
C VAL A 145 -23.73 -20.97 4.97
N LEU A 146 -22.80 -21.93 5.06
CA LEU A 146 -21.66 -21.84 5.96
C LEU A 146 -20.73 -20.69 5.58
N ARG A 147 -20.45 -20.51 4.28
CA ARG A 147 -19.62 -19.42 3.75
C ARG A 147 -20.23 -18.06 4.06
N GLU A 148 -21.49 -17.82 3.69
CA GLU A 148 -22.16 -16.53 3.91
C GLU A 148 -22.26 -16.18 5.40
N TYR A 149 -22.46 -17.18 6.26
CA TYR A 149 -22.51 -16.99 7.71
C TYR A 149 -21.15 -16.63 8.32
N VAL A 150 -20.09 -17.36 7.94
CA VAL A 150 -18.72 -17.04 8.37
C VAL A 150 -18.30 -15.69 7.81
N HIS A 151 -18.62 -15.40 6.55
CA HIS A 151 -18.28 -14.15 5.87
C HIS A 151 -18.90 -12.94 6.56
N GLU A 152 -20.18 -12.96 6.92
CA GLU A 152 -20.83 -11.83 7.61
C GLU A 152 -20.14 -11.48 8.94
N TYR A 153 -19.84 -12.47 9.77
CA TYR A 153 -19.17 -12.26 11.06
C TYR A 153 -17.67 -12.00 10.95
N ASP A 154 -17.04 -12.47 9.87
CA ASP A 154 -15.61 -12.27 9.66
C ASP A 154 -15.29 -10.96 8.91
N LEU A 155 -16.23 -10.43 8.12
CA LEU A 155 -16.13 -9.14 7.41
C LEU A 155 -15.87 -7.96 8.35
N ASP A 156 -16.59 -7.90 9.48
CA ASP A 156 -16.42 -6.85 10.50
C ASP A 156 -14.99 -6.81 11.12
N PHE A 157 -14.16 -7.81 10.82
CA PHE A 157 -12.76 -7.93 11.25
C PHE A 157 -11.78 -8.12 10.07
N MET A 158 -12.20 -7.95 8.81
CA MET A 158 -11.33 -8.20 7.64
C MET A 158 -10.17 -7.21 7.50
N GLU A 159 -10.28 -5.98 8.01
CA GLU A 159 -9.14 -5.06 8.11
C GLU A 159 -8.04 -5.59 9.06
N GLU A 160 -8.39 -6.46 10.01
CA GLU A 160 -7.47 -6.98 11.04
C GLU A 160 -6.93 -8.40 10.77
N ARG A 161 -7.57 -9.19 9.89
CA ARG A 161 -7.35 -10.66 9.77
C ARG A 161 -6.60 -11.16 8.53
N THR A 162 -5.45 -10.58 8.20
CA THR A 162 -4.64 -11.02 7.02
C THR A 162 -3.45 -11.95 7.38
N ILE A 163 -3.60 -12.87 8.34
CA ILE A 163 -2.57 -13.86 8.80
C ILE A 163 -3.22 -15.16 9.35
N TYR A 164 -2.71 -16.40 9.22
CA TYR A 164 -1.73 -17.02 8.29
C TYR A 164 -1.81 -18.59 8.39
N HIS A 165 -1.54 -19.34 7.31
CA HIS A 165 -1.26 -20.81 7.39
C HIS A 165 0.02 -21.20 6.64
N GLY A 166 1.07 -21.57 7.39
CA GLY A 166 2.36 -22.03 6.83
C GLY A 166 3.25 -22.65 7.89
N LYS A 167 3.46 -23.97 7.82
CA LYS A 167 4.37 -24.69 8.72
C LYS A 167 5.84 -24.48 8.30
N SER A 168 6.55 -23.62 9.01
CA SER A 168 8.03 -23.63 9.04
C SER A 168 8.51 -24.35 10.30
N SER A 169 9.25 -25.45 10.13
CA SER A 169 9.73 -26.28 11.24
C SER A 169 11.11 -25.86 11.74
N GLN A 170 11.16 -24.81 12.55
CA GLN A 170 12.19 -24.64 13.59
C GLN A 170 11.55 -24.06 14.86
N ARG A 171 11.55 -24.82 15.96
CA ARG A 171 11.05 -24.36 17.27
C ARG A 171 12.06 -23.40 17.90
N VAL A 172 11.84 -22.10 17.71
CA VAL A 172 12.54 -21.07 18.50
C VAL A 172 11.94 -21.02 19.90
N LYS A 173 12.77 -21.17 20.94
CA LYS A 173 12.35 -21.03 22.33
C LYS A 173 12.37 -19.55 22.74
N ALA A 174 11.27 -18.85 22.53
CA ALA A 174 11.04 -17.50 23.05
C ALA A 174 9.70 -17.46 23.80
N SER A 175 9.60 -16.61 24.84
CA SER A 175 8.38 -16.44 25.63
C SER A 175 7.55 -15.29 25.04
N PRO A 176 6.30 -15.53 24.56
CA PRO A 176 5.49 -14.50 23.92
C PRO A 176 5.20 -13.29 24.81
N ALA A 177 5.19 -13.46 26.13
CA ALA A 177 4.95 -12.38 27.09
C ALA A 177 6.16 -11.44 27.28
N THR A 178 7.34 -11.79 26.74
CA THR A 178 8.61 -11.10 27.03
C THR A 178 9.47 -10.90 25.78
N THR A 179 8.94 -11.11 24.56
CA THR A 179 9.74 -10.99 23.32
C THR A 179 8.88 -10.56 22.13
N ARG A 180 9.25 -9.43 21.52
CA ARG A 180 8.72 -8.90 20.25
C ARG A 180 9.52 -9.49 19.10
N LEU A 181 8.86 -9.67 17.96
CA LEU A 181 9.51 -10.06 16.70
C LEU A 181 9.52 -8.85 15.76
N ASP A 182 10.72 -8.38 15.41
CA ASP A 182 10.91 -7.34 14.39
C ASP A 182 11.25 -8.01 13.05
N LEU A 183 10.54 -7.63 11.99
CA LEU A 183 10.79 -8.11 10.63
C LEU A 183 11.43 -7.00 9.80
N TYR A 184 12.47 -7.36 9.04
CA TYR A 184 13.16 -6.47 8.12
C TYR A 184 13.15 -7.09 6.70
N ILE A 185 12.79 -6.30 5.70
CA ILE A 185 12.79 -6.66 4.29
C ILE A 185 14.05 -6.05 3.65
N ASN A 186 14.99 -6.90 3.22
CA ASN A 186 16.24 -6.46 2.57
C ASN A 186 17.07 -5.42 3.38
N GLY A 187 16.84 -5.32 4.69
CA GLY A 187 17.50 -4.37 5.60
C GLY A 187 16.62 -3.22 6.08
N GLU A 188 15.50 -2.94 5.40
CA GLU A 188 14.52 -1.93 5.82
C GLU A 188 13.52 -2.54 6.81
N PHE A 189 13.11 -1.78 7.84
CA PHE A 189 12.13 -2.24 8.82
C PHE A 189 10.75 -2.35 8.17
N LEU A 190 10.02 -3.43 8.46
CA LEU A 190 8.67 -3.62 7.94
C LEU A 190 7.73 -2.55 8.49
N ASP A 191 6.99 -1.86 7.62
CA ASP A 191 6.01 -0.85 8.01
C ASP A 191 4.95 -1.48 8.95
N PRO A 192 4.61 -0.87 10.10
CA PRO A 192 3.55 -1.36 10.98
C PRO A 192 2.17 -1.53 10.33
N THR A 193 1.93 -0.90 9.16
CA THR A 193 0.72 -1.08 8.34
C THR A 193 0.82 -2.27 7.37
N ASP A 194 2.00 -2.83 7.16
CA ASP A 194 2.23 -4.13 6.51
C ASP A 194 2.38 -5.29 7.52
N ASP A 195 2.55 -4.98 8.81
CA ASP A 195 2.39 -5.95 9.87
C ASP A 195 0.98 -6.57 9.79
N ARG A 196 0.85 -7.87 10.08
CA ARG A 196 -0.38 -8.66 9.91
C ARG A 196 -0.88 -8.86 8.46
N LYS A 197 -0.05 -8.69 7.43
CA LYS A 197 -0.34 -9.16 6.05
C LYS A 197 0.25 -10.55 5.75
N LEU A 198 -0.35 -11.27 4.80
CA LEU A 198 0.18 -12.53 4.28
C LEU A 198 1.41 -12.21 3.43
N ILE A 199 2.45 -13.06 3.46
CA ILE A 199 3.62 -12.93 2.56
C ILE A 199 3.21 -12.88 1.08
N GLY A 200 2.08 -13.52 0.72
CA GLY A 200 1.50 -13.47 -0.63
C GLY A 200 0.60 -12.26 -0.94
N SER A 201 0.18 -11.47 0.06
CA SER A 201 -0.51 -10.18 -0.14
C SER A 201 0.43 -8.98 0.01
N MET A 202 1.55 -9.15 0.69
CA MET A 202 2.69 -8.23 0.64
C MET A 202 3.35 -8.30 -0.76
N ALA A 203 3.85 -7.17 -1.26
CA ALA A 203 4.55 -7.10 -2.56
C ALA A 203 6.01 -7.64 -2.48
N LEU A 204 6.18 -8.81 -1.85
CA LEU A 204 7.47 -9.44 -1.63
C LEU A 204 7.99 -10.07 -2.92
N ARG A 205 9.27 -9.82 -3.17
CA ARG A 205 9.99 -10.19 -4.39
C ARG A 205 10.55 -11.60 -4.26
N ASP A 206 10.77 -12.27 -5.38
CA ASP A 206 11.55 -13.52 -5.38
C ASP A 206 12.89 -13.31 -4.67
N ARG A 207 13.20 -14.19 -3.72
CA ARG A 207 14.42 -14.13 -2.89
C ARG A 207 14.57 -12.88 -1.99
N THR A 208 13.49 -12.17 -1.66
CA THR A 208 13.53 -11.17 -0.59
C THR A 208 14.14 -11.76 0.69
N LEU A 209 15.18 -11.11 1.23
CA LEU A 209 15.76 -11.49 2.51
C LEU A 209 14.91 -10.91 3.63
N ILE A 210 14.10 -11.76 4.26
CA ILE A 210 13.37 -11.41 5.49
C ILE A 210 14.28 -11.72 6.68
N THR A 211 14.81 -10.69 7.32
CA THR A 211 15.59 -10.82 8.56
C THR A 211 14.64 -10.65 9.75
N ALA A 212 14.48 -11.69 10.56
CA ALA A 212 13.63 -11.68 11.73
C ALA A 212 14.49 -11.56 13.01
N LYS A 213 14.26 -10.52 13.82
CA LYS A 213 15.01 -10.22 15.04
C LYS A 213 14.09 -10.33 16.26
N LEU A 214 14.51 -11.11 17.25
CA LEU A 214 13.80 -11.22 18.53
C LEU A 214 14.33 -10.18 19.52
N CYS A 215 13.45 -9.28 19.96
CA CYS A 215 13.77 -8.17 20.85
C CYS A 215 13.00 -8.34 22.18
N PRO A 216 13.65 -8.35 23.36
CA PRO A 216 12.94 -8.56 24.62
C PRO A 216 11.97 -7.42 24.97
N ILE A 217 10.77 -7.77 25.44
CA ILE A 217 9.76 -6.81 25.91
C ILE A 217 10.03 -6.51 27.38
N GLY A 218 10.75 -5.41 27.63
CA GLY A 218 10.72 -4.68 28.90
C GLY A 218 11.66 -5.17 30.02
N SER A 219 12.77 -4.45 30.19
CA SER A 219 13.39 -3.97 31.44
C SER A 219 14.92 -4.02 31.41
N ASN A 220 15.56 -2.89 31.72
CA ASN A 220 16.98 -2.67 31.93
C ASN A 220 17.95 -3.15 30.82
N MET A 221 18.12 -2.32 29.80
CA MET A 221 19.45 -2.05 29.22
C MET A 221 19.78 -0.58 29.50
N PRO A 222 21.04 -0.23 29.82
CA PRO A 222 21.40 1.16 30.10
C PRO A 222 21.20 1.98 28.84
N SER A 223 20.48 3.09 28.97
CA SER A 223 20.50 4.16 27.99
C SER A 223 21.94 4.67 27.86
N SER A 224 22.53 4.51 26.68
CA SER A 224 23.44 5.54 26.21
C SER A 224 22.65 6.86 26.18
N PRO A 225 23.23 8.00 26.61
CA PRO A 225 22.69 9.30 26.25
C PRO A 225 22.86 9.51 24.72
N ASP A 226 22.40 10.65 24.20
CA ASP A 226 22.67 11.09 22.83
C ASP A 226 21.91 10.33 21.72
N SER A 227 20.57 10.45 21.70
CA SER A 227 19.76 10.67 20.46
C SER A 227 18.25 10.54 20.70
N SER A 228 17.58 11.65 20.98
CA SER A 228 16.11 11.73 20.92
C SER A 228 15.63 13.00 20.21
N SER A 229 15.41 12.91 18.89
CA SER A 229 14.74 13.93 18.08
C SER A 229 14.14 13.33 16.81
N ASP A 230 13.24 12.35 16.97
CA ASP A 230 12.19 12.02 16.00
C ASP A 230 11.13 11.12 16.66
N SER A 231 10.36 11.71 17.59
CA SER A 231 9.26 11.02 18.28
C SER A 231 8.10 11.98 18.54
N SER A 232 7.65 12.61 17.46
CA SER A 232 6.35 13.28 17.37
C SER A 232 5.34 12.41 16.59
N GLY A 233 5.31 11.12 16.92
CA GLY A 233 4.07 10.34 16.76
C GLY A 233 3.00 10.92 17.69
N GLY A 234 1.74 10.82 17.30
CA GLY A 234 0.62 11.42 18.04
C GLY A 234 0.51 10.95 19.50
N SER A 235 -0.37 11.62 20.25
CA SER A 235 -0.76 11.32 21.64
C SER A 235 -0.76 9.82 21.96
N PRO A 236 -0.39 9.41 23.19
CA PRO A 236 -0.47 8.00 23.57
C PRO A 236 -1.89 7.49 23.32
N GLN A 237 -2.02 6.60 22.34
CA GLN A 237 -3.27 5.92 22.07
C GLN A 237 -3.71 5.24 23.37
N HIS A 238 -5.02 5.23 23.64
CA HIS A 238 -5.56 4.42 24.72
C HIS A 238 -5.05 2.97 24.55
N PRO A 239 -4.74 2.23 25.63
CA PRO A 239 -4.28 0.83 25.53
C PRO A 239 -5.26 -0.18 24.90
N CYS A 240 -6.30 0.29 24.20
CA CYS A 240 -7.40 -0.48 23.63
C CYS A 240 -7.77 0.02 22.21
N ASP A 241 -6.80 0.13 21.30
CA ASP A 241 -7.02 0.15 19.84
C ASP A 241 -6.09 -0.88 19.15
N GLY A 242 -6.03 -2.07 19.74
CA GLY A 242 -5.57 -3.29 19.08
C GLY A 242 -6.69 -4.32 19.09
N PRO A 243 -6.70 -5.28 18.15
CA PRO A 243 -7.75 -6.29 18.04
C PRO A 243 -7.96 -6.95 19.40
N ASN A 244 -9.21 -7.05 19.84
CA ASN A 244 -9.53 -7.80 21.04
C ASN A 244 -9.32 -9.29 20.72
N ILE A 245 -8.13 -9.81 21.03
CA ILE A 245 -7.70 -11.20 20.79
C ILE A 245 -8.68 -12.22 21.41
N GLU A 246 -9.41 -11.84 22.46
CA GLU A 246 -10.42 -12.69 23.10
C GLU A 246 -11.73 -12.71 22.28
N ALA A 247 -12.13 -11.57 21.71
CA ALA A 247 -13.20 -11.50 20.71
C ALA A 247 -12.80 -12.22 19.41
N GLU A 248 -11.54 -12.11 18.96
CA GLU A 248 -11.05 -12.76 17.74
C GLU A 248 -11.17 -14.30 17.82
N LYS A 249 -10.78 -14.88 18.96
CA LYS A 249 -10.93 -16.33 19.24
C LYS A 249 -12.38 -16.80 19.25
N CYS A 250 -13.34 -15.90 19.42
CA CYS A 250 -14.77 -16.21 19.44
C CYS A 250 -15.39 -16.24 18.03
N LEU A 251 -14.67 -15.89 16.97
CA LEU A 251 -15.26 -15.69 15.65
C LEU A 251 -15.42 -17.01 14.85
N PRO A 252 -16.48 -17.15 14.02
CA PRO A 252 -16.84 -18.41 13.37
C PRO A 252 -15.70 -19.08 12.58
N GLY A 253 -14.94 -18.32 11.79
CA GLY A 253 -13.80 -18.86 11.03
C GLY A 253 -12.68 -19.40 11.92
N VAL A 254 -12.43 -18.76 13.07
CA VAL A 254 -11.41 -19.16 14.06
C VAL A 254 -11.87 -20.38 14.86
N LEU A 255 -13.13 -20.42 15.28
CA LEU A 255 -13.76 -21.58 15.92
C LEU A 255 -13.81 -22.82 15.00
N MET A 256 -13.88 -22.61 13.68
CA MET A 256 -13.82 -23.69 12.69
C MET A 256 -12.37 -24.19 12.47
N SER A 257 -11.40 -23.30 12.28
CA SER A 257 -10.00 -23.67 12.00
C SER A 257 -9.28 -24.32 13.19
N THR A 258 -9.64 -23.95 14.42
CA THR A 258 -9.11 -24.57 15.65
C THR A 258 -9.55 -26.03 15.86
N LYS A 259 -10.61 -26.48 15.18
CA LYS A 259 -11.14 -27.85 15.28
C LYS A 259 -10.63 -28.71 14.12
N LEU A 260 -9.50 -29.38 14.32
CA LEU A 260 -8.84 -30.28 13.33
C LEU A 260 -9.82 -31.19 12.57
N LYS A 261 -10.82 -31.77 13.25
CA LYS A 261 -11.87 -32.62 12.65
C LYS A 261 -12.63 -31.96 11.48
N TYR A 262 -12.79 -30.64 11.51
CA TYR A 262 -13.48 -29.87 10.47
C TYR A 262 -12.54 -29.59 9.30
N VAL A 263 -11.28 -29.23 9.57
CA VAL A 263 -10.25 -29.00 8.55
C VAL A 263 -9.98 -30.29 7.76
N GLU A 264 -9.82 -31.42 8.44
CA GLU A 264 -9.68 -32.73 7.81
C GLU A 264 -10.91 -33.11 6.97
N PHE A 265 -12.12 -32.85 7.47
CA PHE A 265 -13.35 -33.11 6.70
C PHE A 265 -13.47 -32.21 5.46
N LEU A 266 -13.15 -30.92 5.57
CA LEU A 266 -13.16 -29.98 4.45
C LEU A 266 -12.11 -30.33 3.38
N PHE A 267 -10.94 -30.87 3.76
CA PHE A 267 -9.99 -31.43 2.79
C PHE A 267 -10.57 -32.66 2.09
N ASN A 268 -11.11 -33.65 2.83
CA ASN A 268 -11.77 -34.81 2.22
C ASN A 268 -12.94 -34.42 1.28
N LEU A 269 -13.66 -33.34 1.61
CA LEU A 269 -14.75 -32.77 0.83
C LEU A 269 -14.23 -32.11 -0.46
N ALA A 270 -13.15 -31.33 -0.37
CA ALA A 270 -12.47 -30.75 -1.52
C ALA A 270 -11.87 -31.83 -2.43
N ASP A 271 -11.27 -32.88 -1.86
CA ASP A 271 -10.74 -34.03 -2.60
C ASP A 271 -11.85 -34.77 -3.37
N ILE A 272 -13.03 -34.98 -2.75
CA ILE A 272 -14.19 -35.52 -3.48
C ILE A 272 -14.69 -34.53 -4.56
N GLY A 273 -14.67 -33.22 -4.31
CA GLY A 273 -14.91 -32.21 -5.34
C GLY A 273 -13.92 -32.31 -6.51
N CYS A 274 -12.65 -32.61 -6.23
CA CYS A 274 -11.59 -32.82 -7.22
C CYS A 274 -11.67 -34.17 -7.95
N VAL A 275 -12.30 -35.19 -7.35
CA VAL A 275 -12.56 -36.51 -7.97
C VAL A 275 -13.80 -36.45 -8.87
N LEU A 276 -14.91 -35.88 -8.36
CA LEU A 276 -16.11 -35.57 -9.15
C LEU A 276 -15.81 -34.53 -10.26
N GLY A 277 -14.84 -33.65 -10.01
CA GLY A 277 -14.30 -32.65 -10.92
C GLY A 277 -12.90 -32.95 -11.46
N SER A 278 -12.57 -34.23 -11.70
CA SER A 278 -11.51 -34.69 -12.62
C SER A 278 -10.10 -34.03 -12.56
N HIS A 279 -9.65 -33.45 -11.44
CA HIS A 279 -8.37 -32.73 -11.33
C HIS A 279 -7.17 -33.56 -11.83
N ALA A 280 -7.00 -34.79 -11.35
CA ALA A 280 -5.90 -35.67 -11.76
C ALA A 280 -5.96 -36.02 -13.26
N ARG A 281 -7.16 -36.36 -13.76
CA ARG A 281 -7.40 -36.62 -15.19
C ARG A 281 -7.11 -35.39 -16.06
N ILE A 282 -7.34 -34.18 -15.56
CA ILE A 282 -7.07 -32.93 -16.30
C ILE A 282 -5.57 -32.64 -16.34
N VAL A 283 -4.82 -32.89 -15.26
CA VAL A 283 -3.35 -32.81 -15.28
C VAL A 283 -2.77 -33.85 -16.25
N GLU A 284 -3.24 -35.09 -16.20
CA GLU A 284 -2.87 -36.15 -17.16
C GLU A 284 -3.21 -35.73 -18.60
N GLN A 285 -4.45 -35.28 -18.86
CA GLN A 285 -4.90 -34.80 -20.17
C GLN A 285 -4.05 -33.63 -20.69
N LEU A 286 -3.71 -32.65 -19.85
CA LEU A 286 -2.85 -31.53 -20.25
C LEU A 286 -1.41 -31.98 -20.56
N GLN A 287 -0.88 -32.94 -19.80
CA GLN A 287 0.43 -33.54 -20.08
C GLN A 287 0.40 -34.35 -21.39
N GLU A 288 -0.66 -35.13 -21.64
CA GLU A 288 -0.86 -35.90 -22.87
C GLU A 288 -1.06 -35.01 -24.10
N VAL A 289 -1.87 -33.95 -24.00
CA VAL A 289 -2.08 -32.98 -25.10
C VAL A 289 -0.76 -32.26 -25.41
N CYS A 290 -0.01 -31.80 -24.39
CA CYS A 290 1.29 -31.17 -24.64
C CYS A 290 2.33 -32.17 -25.19
N ALA A 291 2.36 -33.42 -24.72
CA ALA A 291 3.31 -34.42 -25.23
C ALA A 291 2.96 -34.83 -26.67
N SER A 292 1.70 -35.13 -26.96
CA SER A 292 1.24 -35.56 -28.29
C SER A 292 1.31 -34.46 -29.34
N ALA A 293 0.99 -33.21 -28.98
CA ALA A 293 1.21 -32.05 -29.85
C ALA A 293 2.70 -31.83 -30.15
N ALA A 294 3.56 -31.93 -29.13
CA ALA A 294 5.01 -31.83 -29.25
C ALA A 294 5.66 -32.94 -30.10
N GLU A 295 5.02 -34.11 -30.24
CA GLU A 295 5.52 -35.23 -31.05
C GLU A 295 4.93 -35.28 -32.47
N ASN A 296 3.62 -35.02 -32.63
CA ASN A 296 2.89 -35.32 -33.87
C ASN A 296 2.26 -34.11 -34.58
N ASN A 297 2.26 -32.91 -33.99
CA ASN A 297 1.71 -31.68 -34.61
C ASN A 297 0.20 -31.76 -35.00
N THR A 298 -0.54 -32.76 -34.52
CA THR A 298 -1.92 -33.08 -34.95
C THR A 298 -3.02 -32.55 -34.04
N GLN A 299 -2.74 -32.21 -32.78
CA GLN A 299 -3.68 -31.55 -31.88
C GLN A 299 -3.18 -30.15 -31.53
N SER A 300 -4.05 -29.14 -31.69
CA SER A 300 -3.76 -27.76 -31.29
C SER A 300 -4.11 -27.57 -29.82
N LEU A 301 -3.16 -27.01 -29.05
CA LEU A 301 -3.33 -26.61 -27.65
C LEU A 301 -4.58 -25.72 -27.44
N GLU A 302 -4.97 -24.96 -28.48
CA GLU A 302 -6.15 -24.10 -28.47
C GLU A 302 -7.47 -24.85 -28.20
N SER A 303 -7.58 -26.12 -28.60
CA SER A 303 -8.81 -26.91 -28.40
C SER A 303 -9.19 -27.11 -26.92
N VAL A 304 -8.24 -26.88 -26.00
CA VAL A 304 -8.47 -26.90 -24.56
C VAL A 304 -9.15 -25.61 -24.07
N PHE A 305 -8.78 -24.46 -24.65
CA PHE A 305 -9.19 -23.12 -24.20
C PHE A 305 -10.30 -22.49 -25.04
N PHE A 306 -10.53 -22.99 -26.26
CA PHE A 306 -11.54 -22.49 -27.20
C PHE A 306 -12.62 -23.56 -27.45
N GLY A 307 -13.80 -23.37 -26.87
CA GLY A 307 -14.96 -24.26 -27.02
C GLY A 307 -15.48 -24.89 -25.72
N THR A 308 -14.72 -24.76 -24.63
CA THR A 308 -15.06 -25.16 -23.26
C THR A 308 -15.77 -24.04 -22.49
N SER A 309 -16.35 -24.33 -21.33
CA SER A 309 -17.09 -23.32 -20.55
C SER A 309 -16.15 -22.28 -19.91
N PRO A 310 -16.57 -21.02 -19.69
CA PRO A 310 -15.69 -19.98 -19.14
C PRO A 310 -14.99 -20.37 -17.83
N SER A 311 -15.71 -21.01 -16.90
CA SER A 311 -15.17 -21.48 -15.63
C SER A 311 -14.17 -22.63 -15.81
N GLN A 312 -14.39 -23.51 -16.80
CA GLN A 312 -13.47 -24.60 -17.13
C GLN A 312 -12.18 -24.06 -17.78
N VAL A 313 -12.28 -23.03 -18.63
CA VAL A 313 -11.13 -22.33 -19.21
C VAL A 313 -10.30 -21.64 -18.13
N LEU A 314 -10.95 -20.93 -17.19
CA LEU A 314 -10.26 -20.32 -16.03
C LEU A 314 -9.49 -21.38 -15.24
N TYR A 315 -10.16 -22.47 -14.86
CA TYR A 315 -9.54 -23.57 -14.13
C TYR A 315 -8.36 -24.21 -14.90
N PHE A 316 -8.48 -24.41 -16.22
CA PHE A 316 -7.35 -24.89 -17.04
C PHE A 316 -6.17 -23.92 -17.06
N LEU A 317 -6.42 -22.60 -17.07
CA LEU A 317 -5.36 -21.59 -17.00
C LEU A 317 -4.64 -21.60 -15.64
N GLU A 318 -5.38 -21.81 -14.54
CA GLU A 318 -4.79 -21.97 -13.20
C GLU A 318 -3.88 -23.20 -13.14
N VAL A 319 -4.35 -24.36 -13.61
CA VAL A 319 -3.57 -25.61 -13.66
C VAL A 319 -2.33 -25.44 -14.53
N VAL A 320 -2.47 -24.87 -15.74
CA VAL A 320 -1.34 -24.65 -16.65
C VAL A 320 -0.32 -23.70 -16.03
N TYR A 321 -0.73 -22.58 -15.43
CA TYR A 321 0.20 -21.66 -14.78
C TYR A 321 0.90 -22.31 -13.58
N ALA A 322 0.18 -23.08 -12.75
CA ALA A 322 0.76 -23.82 -11.63
C ALA A 322 1.75 -24.92 -12.07
N MET A 323 1.57 -25.53 -13.25
CA MET A 323 2.50 -26.48 -13.83
C MET A 323 3.71 -25.82 -14.52
N LEU A 324 3.53 -24.62 -15.08
CA LEU A 324 4.63 -23.81 -15.63
C LEU A 324 5.51 -23.21 -14.54
N MET A 325 4.91 -22.73 -13.44
CA MET A 325 5.58 -22.07 -12.32
C MET A 325 5.24 -22.75 -10.98
N PRO A 326 5.62 -24.03 -10.77
CA PRO A 326 5.28 -24.74 -9.54
C PRO A 326 6.05 -24.19 -8.34
N ALA A 327 5.36 -24.05 -7.20
CA ALA A 327 5.95 -23.53 -5.96
C ALA A 327 7.13 -24.38 -5.43
N LYS A 328 7.24 -25.65 -5.84
CA LYS A 328 8.37 -26.53 -5.55
C LYS A 328 9.21 -26.73 -6.81
N ALA A 329 10.49 -26.37 -6.74
CA ALA A 329 11.50 -26.61 -7.77
C ALA A 329 11.07 -26.25 -9.23
N PRO A 330 10.68 -25.00 -9.52
CA PRO A 330 10.26 -24.58 -10.86
C PRO A 330 11.36 -24.70 -11.94
N THR A 331 12.63 -24.81 -11.55
CA THR A 331 13.76 -25.09 -12.44
C THR A 331 14.16 -26.58 -12.50
N GLY A 332 13.42 -27.46 -11.81
CA GLY A 332 13.65 -28.90 -11.73
C GLY A 332 13.41 -29.64 -13.05
N PRO A 333 13.75 -30.94 -13.13
CA PRO A 333 13.66 -31.71 -14.38
C PRO A 333 12.21 -31.99 -14.81
N GLU A 334 11.31 -32.28 -13.87
CA GLU A 334 9.89 -32.58 -14.16
C GLU A 334 9.13 -31.32 -14.62
N ALA A 335 9.28 -30.21 -13.88
CA ALA A 335 8.75 -28.90 -14.27
C ALA A 335 9.27 -28.49 -15.66
N PHE A 336 10.57 -28.64 -15.91
CA PHE A 336 11.17 -28.35 -17.21
C PHE A 336 10.64 -29.21 -18.35
N LYS A 337 10.35 -30.50 -18.12
CA LYS A 337 9.72 -31.36 -19.13
C LYS A 337 8.37 -30.80 -19.57
N PHE A 338 7.52 -30.38 -18.62
CA PHE A 338 6.22 -29.78 -18.96
C PHE A 338 6.38 -28.41 -19.64
N GLN A 339 7.21 -27.52 -19.06
CA GLN A 339 7.49 -26.19 -19.63
C GLN A 339 7.99 -26.26 -21.08
N PHE A 340 8.91 -27.18 -21.37
CA PHE A 340 9.46 -27.39 -22.71
C PHE A 340 8.43 -27.97 -23.68
N ASN A 341 7.66 -28.97 -23.24
CA ASN A 341 6.59 -29.54 -24.07
C ASN A 341 5.50 -28.50 -24.40
N PHE A 342 5.07 -27.69 -23.41
CA PHE A 342 4.12 -26.60 -23.59
C PHE A 342 4.61 -25.57 -24.61
N LEU A 343 5.90 -25.18 -24.51
CA LEU A 343 6.54 -24.29 -25.49
C LEU A 343 6.54 -24.89 -26.90
N LYS A 344 6.91 -26.18 -27.02
CA LYS A 344 6.95 -26.91 -28.31
C LYS A 344 5.56 -27.14 -28.92
N SER A 345 4.52 -27.19 -28.09
CA SER A 345 3.11 -27.35 -28.50
C SER A 345 2.46 -26.05 -29.02
N GLY A 346 3.24 -24.99 -29.25
CA GLY A 346 2.71 -23.68 -29.67
C GLY A 346 2.15 -22.85 -28.52
N GLY A 347 2.65 -23.02 -27.29
CA GLY A 347 2.18 -22.28 -26.11
C GLY A 347 2.24 -20.75 -26.26
N ILE A 348 3.21 -20.22 -27.01
CA ILE A 348 3.29 -18.77 -27.31
C ILE A 348 2.13 -18.34 -28.22
N ASP A 349 1.89 -19.07 -29.30
CA ASP A 349 0.82 -18.78 -30.26
C ASP A 349 -0.55 -18.94 -29.61
N CYS A 350 -0.72 -19.91 -28.70
CA CYS A 350 -1.93 -20.04 -27.90
C CYS A 350 -2.18 -18.80 -27.01
N VAL A 351 -1.16 -18.24 -26.36
CA VAL A 351 -1.29 -16.99 -25.59
C VAL A 351 -1.61 -15.80 -26.50
N ILE A 352 -0.92 -15.67 -27.64
CA ILE A 352 -1.20 -14.64 -28.65
C ILE A 352 -2.66 -14.72 -29.12
N ASN A 353 -3.16 -15.93 -29.34
CA ASN A 353 -4.52 -16.15 -29.82
C ASN A 353 -5.58 -15.95 -28.73
N MET A 354 -5.29 -16.23 -27.45
CA MET A 354 -6.17 -15.84 -26.33
C MET A 354 -6.26 -14.32 -26.13
N LEU A 355 -5.21 -13.58 -26.49
CA LEU A 355 -5.20 -12.11 -26.46
C LEU A 355 -5.84 -11.47 -27.70
N THR A 356 -5.77 -12.09 -28.88
CA THR A 356 -6.19 -11.45 -30.14
C THR A 356 -7.50 -11.97 -30.73
N LYS A 357 -7.92 -13.21 -30.45
CA LYS A 357 -9.16 -13.76 -31.00
C LYS A 357 -10.37 -13.27 -30.22
N ASN A 358 -11.26 -12.56 -30.91
CA ASN A 358 -12.50 -11.98 -30.36
C ASN A 358 -13.45 -12.99 -29.69
N ASN A 359 -13.27 -14.31 -29.88
CA ASN A 359 -14.12 -15.36 -29.32
C ASN A 359 -13.67 -15.88 -27.94
N PHE A 360 -12.51 -15.46 -27.43
CA PHE A 360 -12.03 -15.88 -26.11
C PHE A 360 -12.94 -15.34 -24.99
N LEU A 361 -13.55 -16.24 -24.20
CA LEU A 361 -14.41 -15.96 -23.05
C LEU A 361 -15.59 -14.98 -23.31
N GLN A 362 -16.17 -14.97 -24.52
CA GLN A 362 -17.30 -14.08 -24.86
C GLN A 362 -18.50 -14.17 -23.89
N ASN A 363 -18.78 -15.38 -23.39
CA ASN A 363 -19.92 -15.66 -22.52
C ASN A 363 -19.54 -15.72 -21.02
N GLY A 364 -18.31 -15.36 -20.67
CA GLY A 364 -17.86 -15.31 -19.27
C GLY A 364 -18.38 -14.06 -18.55
N ASP A 365 -18.69 -14.21 -17.27
CA ASP A 365 -18.93 -13.09 -16.36
C ASP A 365 -17.66 -12.23 -16.18
N LEU A 366 -17.82 -11.10 -15.50
CA LEU A 366 -16.77 -10.10 -15.37
C LEU A 366 -15.56 -10.66 -14.60
N ASP A 367 -15.79 -11.32 -13.46
CA ASP A 367 -14.71 -11.81 -12.60
C ASP A 367 -13.95 -12.96 -13.26
N THR A 368 -14.66 -13.94 -13.84
CA THR A 368 -14.03 -15.04 -14.62
C THR A 368 -13.13 -14.49 -15.72
N ARG A 369 -13.57 -13.44 -16.43
CA ARG A 369 -12.77 -12.79 -17.49
C ARG A 369 -11.56 -12.03 -16.93
N ARG A 370 -11.70 -11.35 -15.78
CA ARG A 370 -10.59 -10.66 -15.10
C ARG A 370 -9.49 -11.65 -14.72
N TRP A 371 -9.86 -12.71 -13.99
CA TRP A 371 -8.92 -13.73 -13.52
C TRP A 371 -8.26 -14.49 -14.67
N ALA A 372 -9.01 -14.86 -15.71
CA ALA A 372 -8.45 -15.53 -16.87
C ALA A 372 -7.45 -14.63 -17.64
N LEU A 373 -7.77 -13.35 -17.85
CA LEU A 373 -6.83 -12.41 -18.49
C LEU A 373 -5.55 -12.23 -17.66
N HIS A 374 -5.64 -12.22 -16.33
CA HIS A 374 -4.48 -12.16 -15.45
C HIS A 374 -3.56 -13.38 -15.60
N LEU A 375 -4.14 -14.58 -15.67
CA LEU A 375 -3.40 -15.83 -15.89
C LEU A 375 -2.81 -15.93 -17.30
N VAL A 376 -3.54 -15.46 -18.33
CA VAL A 376 -3.04 -15.37 -19.71
C VAL A 376 -1.85 -14.40 -19.78
N LEU A 377 -1.91 -13.25 -19.12
CA LEU A 377 -0.80 -12.30 -19.08
C LEU A 377 0.40 -12.83 -18.29
N LYS A 378 0.21 -13.47 -17.12
CA LYS A 378 1.29 -14.13 -16.37
C LYS A 378 1.97 -15.24 -17.18
N THR A 379 1.18 -16.06 -17.88
CA THR A 379 1.70 -17.08 -18.80
C THR A 379 2.45 -16.42 -19.96
N GLY A 380 1.90 -15.33 -20.52
CA GLY A 380 2.54 -14.51 -21.54
C GLY A 380 3.86 -13.88 -21.09
N LYS A 381 3.96 -13.38 -19.85
CA LYS A 381 5.19 -12.85 -19.27
C LYS A 381 6.32 -13.88 -19.35
N LEU A 382 6.06 -15.11 -18.92
CA LEU A 382 7.02 -16.21 -19.00
C LEU A 382 7.34 -16.59 -20.47
N MET A 383 6.32 -16.76 -21.31
CA MET A 383 6.48 -17.19 -22.71
C MET A 383 7.20 -16.16 -23.58
N PHE A 384 6.84 -14.89 -23.50
CA PHE A 384 7.49 -13.80 -24.24
C PHE A 384 8.91 -13.54 -23.72
N THR A 385 9.16 -13.63 -22.41
CA THR A 385 10.54 -13.57 -21.87
C THR A 385 11.38 -14.74 -22.39
N THR A 386 10.79 -15.94 -22.48
CA THR A 386 11.45 -17.13 -23.06
C THR A 386 11.79 -16.91 -24.53
N ALA A 387 10.87 -16.35 -25.33
CA ALA A 387 11.13 -15.99 -26.73
C ALA A 387 12.23 -14.93 -26.87
N GLY A 388 12.32 -13.97 -25.94
CA GLY A 388 13.41 -12.99 -25.88
C GLY A 388 14.77 -13.65 -25.69
N TYR A 389 14.90 -14.56 -24.72
CA TYR A 389 16.14 -15.31 -24.49
C TYR A 389 16.46 -16.30 -25.61
N ALA A 390 15.47 -16.91 -26.26
CA ALA A 390 15.68 -17.77 -27.43
C ALA A 390 16.22 -16.99 -28.64
N LYS A 391 15.63 -15.83 -28.96
CA LYS A 391 16.15 -14.93 -30.01
C LYS A 391 17.57 -14.47 -29.71
N LEU A 392 17.89 -14.20 -28.44
CA LEU A 392 19.24 -13.82 -28.01
C LEU A 392 20.24 -14.97 -28.13
N ALA A 393 19.86 -16.20 -27.78
CA ALA A 393 20.69 -17.39 -27.92
C ALA A 393 21.02 -17.68 -29.39
N ALA A 394 20.01 -17.72 -30.26
CA ALA A 394 20.20 -17.93 -31.70
C ALA A 394 21.12 -16.86 -32.34
N ALA A 395 20.99 -15.58 -31.92
CA ALA A 395 21.88 -14.52 -32.38
C ALA A 395 23.33 -14.68 -31.88
N GLN A 396 23.55 -15.28 -30.70
CA GLN A 396 24.88 -15.57 -30.16
C GLN A 396 25.53 -16.79 -30.84
N GLU A 397 24.75 -17.81 -31.18
CA GLU A 397 25.21 -19.02 -31.88
C GLU A 397 25.59 -18.69 -33.33
N ALA A 398 24.74 -17.97 -34.06
CA ALA A 398 25.05 -17.53 -35.42
C ALA A 398 26.30 -16.62 -35.48
N TYR A 399 26.58 -15.82 -34.44
CA TYR A 399 27.80 -15.00 -34.36
C TYR A 399 29.08 -15.82 -34.07
N GLN A 400 28.94 -17.02 -33.50
CA GLN A 400 30.04 -17.95 -33.22
C GLN A 400 30.30 -18.93 -34.37
N SER A 401 29.42 -18.97 -35.39
CA SER A 401 29.56 -19.82 -36.56
C SER A 401 30.67 -19.33 -37.52
N ASP A 402 31.32 -20.25 -38.25
CA ASP A 402 32.42 -19.93 -39.16
C ASP A 402 31.93 -19.03 -40.31
N PRO A 403 32.52 -17.84 -40.55
CA PRO A 403 32.05 -16.89 -41.56
C PRO A 403 32.05 -17.41 -43.00
N ASN A 404 32.68 -18.56 -43.29
CA ASN A 404 32.64 -19.19 -44.62
C ASN A 404 31.54 -20.27 -44.77
N THR A 405 30.91 -20.72 -43.68
CA THR A 405 29.92 -21.82 -43.72
C THR A 405 28.65 -21.59 -42.88
N GLY A 406 28.63 -20.59 -42.00
CA GLY A 406 27.49 -20.23 -41.16
C GLY A 406 26.48 -19.26 -41.80
N PRO A 407 25.26 -19.14 -41.23
CA PRO A 407 24.23 -18.22 -41.72
C PRO A 407 24.59 -16.75 -41.42
N SER A 408 24.61 -15.92 -42.46
CA SER A 408 24.85 -14.47 -42.35
C SER A 408 23.73 -13.76 -41.57
N ILE A 409 24.07 -13.20 -40.40
CA ILE A 409 23.14 -12.38 -39.59
C ILE A 409 22.87 -11.05 -40.29
N SER A 410 21.60 -10.71 -40.51
CA SER A 410 21.23 -9.39 -41.02
C SER A 410 21.48 -8.28 -39.99
N GLN A 411 21.86 -7.07 -40.45
CA GLN A 411 22.08 -5.92 -39.56
C GLN A 411 20.86 -5.60 -38.67
N ALA A 412 19.64 -5.83 -39.18
CA ALA A 412 18.41 -5.69 -38.43
C ALA A 412 18.29 -6.72 -37.28
N ALA A 413 18.59 -8.00 -37.55
CA ALA A 413 18.57 -9.05 -36.53
C ALA A 413 19.65 -8.81 -35.45
N HIS A 414 20.85 -8.36 -35.84
CA HIS A 414 21.89 -7.97 -34.88
C HIS A 414 21.44 -6.81 -33.98
N THR A 415 20.83 -5.78 -34.56
CA THR A 415 20.31 -4.62 -33.81
C THR A 415 19.21 -5.03 -32.82
N GLN A 416 18.30 -5.91 -33.24
CA GLN A 416 17.25 -6.47 -32.37
C GLN A 416 17.82 -7.32 -31.23
N ALA A 417 18.88 -8.09 -31.48
CA ALA A 417 19.56 -8.86 -30.44
C ALA A 417 20.23 -7.95 -29.38
N VAL A 418 20.84 -6.83 -29.78
CA VAL A 418 21.41 -5.85 -28.85
C VAL A 418 20.32 -5.19 -27.99
N ILE A 419 19.20 -4.78 -28.59
CA ILE A 419 18.04 -4.24 -27.85
C ILE A 419 17.55 -5.26 -26.82
N LEU A 420 17.34 -6.52 -27.23
CA LEU A 420 16.90 -7.59 -26.34
C LEU A 420 17.91 -7.86 -25.22
N GLN A 421 19.22 -7.84 -25.51
CA GLN A 421 20.26 -8.04 -24.50
C GLN A 421 20.27 -6.94 -23.42
N GLN A 422 20.01 -5.68 -23.82
CA GLN A 422 19.90 -4.54 -22.90
C GLN A 422 18.57 -4.56 -22.12
N ALA A 423 17.46 -4.85 -22.80
CA ALA A 423 16.13 -4.92 -22.21
C ALA A 423 16.01 -6.05 -21.18
N LEU A 424 16.43 -7.27 -21.53
CA LEU A 424 16.28 -8.47 -20.67
C LEU A 424 17.13 -8.45 -19.39
N GLN A 425 18.04 -7.49 -19.24
CA GLN A 425 18.69 -7.20 -17.94
C GLN A 425 17.74 -6.54 -16.94
N HIS A 426 16.74 -5.80 -17.44
CA HIS A 426 15.83 -4.94 -16.67
C HIS A 426 14.38 -5.44 -16.67
N ILE A 427 13.95 -6.16 -17.72
CA ILE A 427 12.60 -6.75 -17.84
C ILE A 427 12.64 -8.27 -18.12
N PRO A 428 11.79 -9.07 -17.46
CA PRO A 428 11.07 -8.76 -16.21
C PRO A 428 12.03 -8.28 -15.12
N ASN A 429 11.52 -7.56 -14.11
CA ASN A 429 12.39 -6.90 -13.12
C ASN A 429 13.26 -7.96 -12.39
N PRO A 430 14.60 -7.80 -12.38
CA PRO A 430 15.52 -8.84 -11.95
C PRO A 430 15.40 -9.19 -10.46
N THR A 431 14.84 -8.29 -9.64
CA THR A 431 14.57 -8.53 -8.23
C THR A 431 13.22 -9.18 -8.01
N THR A 432 12.14 -8.66 -8.62
CA THR A 432 10.76 -9.17 -8.41
C THR A 432 10.56 -10.55 -9.04
N GLU A 433 11.08 -10.75 -10.25
CA GLU A 433 10.75 -11.85 -11.16
C GLU A 433 11.95 -12.81 -11.36
N CYS A 434 12.76 -13.00 -10.31
CA CYS A 434 14.01 -13.75 -10.41
C CYS A 434 13.78 -15.21 -10.87
N MET A 435 12.74 -15.89 -10.36
CA MET A 435 12.46 -17.28 -10.70
C MET A 435 11.86 -17.40 -12.11
N LEU A 436 10.95 -16.51 -12.50
CA LEU A 436 10.42 -16.45 -13.87
C LEU A 436 11.56 -16.26 -14.87
N ARG A 437 12.49 -15.33 -14.61
CA ARG A 437 13.68 -15.13 -15.46
C ARG A 437 14.57 -16.38 -15.51
N ASN A 438 14.81 -17.05 -14.38
CA ASN A 438 15.62 -18.28 -14.36
C ASN A 438 14.99 -19.41 -15.20
N VAL A 439 13.66 -19.58 -15.14
CA VAL A 439 12.93 -20.54 -15.97
C VAL A 439 12.99 -20.13 -17.44
N ALA A 440 12.72 -18.87 -17.77
CA ALA A 440 12.77 -18.35 -19.15
C ALA A 440 14.16 -18.44 -19.80
N ILE A 441 15.24 -18.20 -19.04
CA ILE A 441 16.64 -18.38 -19.50
C ILE A 441 16.90 -19.85 -19.81
N LYS A 442 16.48 -20.77 -18.93
CA LYS A 442 16.69 -22.21 -19.11
C LYS A 442 15.94 -22.73 -20.34
N LEU A 443 14.67 -22.32 -20.50
CA LEU A 443 13.85 -22.68 -21.65
C LEU A 443 14.39 -22.07 -22.95
N GLY A 444 14.69 -20.78 -22.96
CA GLY A 444 15.15 -20.06 -24.15
C GLY A 444 16.46 -20.61 -24.72
N ARG A 445 17.39 -21.04 -23.86
CA ARG A 445 18.63 -21.74 -24.25
C ARG A 445 18.44 -23.19 -24.73
N SER A 446 17.24 -23.73 -24.58
CA SER A 446 16.92 -25.12 -24.96
C SER A 446 16.13 -25.19 -26.28
N VAL A 447 15.82 -24.04 -26.88
CA VAL A 447 15.13 -23.94 -28.19
C VAL A 447 16.14 -24.19 -29.30
N SER A 448 15.82 -25.11 -30.23
CA SER A 448 16.63 -25.39 -31.42
C SER A 448 16.30 -24.45 -32.58
N GLU A 449 17.23 -24.23 -33.51
CA GLU A 449 17.03 -23.34 -34.69
C GLU A 449 15.77 -23.67 -35.52
N ASP A 450 15.41 -24.96 -35.65
CA ASP A 450 14.21 -25.41 -36.37
C ASP A 450 12.88 -25.02 -35.71
N MET A 451 12.89 -24.60 -34.43
CA MET A 451 11.69 -24.37 -33.65
C MET A 451 11.17 -22.94 -33.82
N LYS A 452 10.17 -22.79 -34.70
CA LYS A 452 9.47 -21.52 -34.94
C LYS A 452 8.67 -21.09 -33.72
N LEU A 453 9.19 -20.11 -32.98
CA LEU A 453 8.47 -19.43 -31.89
C LEU A 453 7.58 -18.30 -32.44
N GLY A 454 6.34 -18.23 -31.95
CA GLY A 454 5.49 -17.05 -32.10
C GLY A 454 6.16 -15.77 -31.57
N SER A 455 5.77 -14.63 -32.11
CA SER A 455 6.26 -13.30 -31.71
C SER A 455 5.08 -12.33 -31.61
N PRO A 456 4.99 -11.50 -30.56
CA PRO A 456 3.91 -10.52 -30.44
C PRO A 456 4.00 -9.50 -31.59
N ASP A 457 2.83 -9.14 -32.11
CA ASP A 457 2.66 -8.16 -33.18
C ASP A 457 1.96 -6.89 -32.67
N MET A 458 1.63 -5.97 -33.58
CA MET A 458 0.92 -4.74 -33.23
C MET A 458 -0.49 -4.99 -32.67
N SER A 459 -1.16 -6.08 -33.04
CA SER A 459 -2.50 -6.41 -32.52
C SER A 459 -2.43 -6.85 -31.05
N VAL A 460 -1.47 -7.73 -30.71
CA VAL A 460 -1.17 -8.14 -29.33
C VAL A 460 -0.80 -6.92 -28.48
N ILE A 461 0.10 -6.08 -28.97
CA ILE A 461 0.58 -4.88 -28.26
C ILE A 461 -0.56 -3.91 -27.96
N LYS A 462 -1.42 -3.61 -28.95
CA LYS A 462 -2.59 -2.73 -28.74
C LYS A 462 -3.64 -3.35 -27.83
N PHE A 463 -3.83 -4.66 -27.85
CA PHE A 463 -4.74 -5.32 -26.93
C PHE A 463 -4.24 -5.25 -25.47
N ILE A 464 -2.96 -5.53 -25.23
CA ILE A 464 -2.36 -5.43 -23.89
C ILE A 464 -2.37 -3.97 -23.39
N GLN A 465 -2.05 -2.99 -24.23
CA GLN A 465 -2.22 -1.57 -23.94
C GLN A 465 -3.66 -1.27 -23.48
N LYS A 466 -4.67 -1.82 -24.17
CA LYS A 466 -6.08 -1.60 -23.86
C LYS A 466 -6.54 -2.33 -22.59
N ILE A 467 -5.96 -3.49 -22.25
CA ILE A 467 -6.14 -4.11 -20.94
C ILE A 467 -5.63 -3.14 -19.87
N ALA A 468 -4.36 -2.73 -19.94
CA ALA A 468 -3.76 -1.81 -18.96
C ALA A 468 -4.59 -0.51 -18.82
N TRP A 469 -4.93 0.13 -19.93
CA TRP A 469 -5.67 1.39 -19.93
C TRP A 469 -7.11 1.26 -19.42
N SER A 470 -7.83 0.18 -19.72
CA SER A 470 -9.16 -0.07 -19.12
C SER A 470 -9.09 -0.48 -17.65
N ARG A 471 -8.02 -1.17 -17.24
CA ARG A 471 -7.80 -1.58 -15.84
C ARG A 471 -7.48 -0.43 -14.92
N GLY A 472 -6.60 0.49 -15.36
CA GLY A 472 -6.12 1.57 -14.50
C GLY A 472 -7.22 2.49 -13.98
N GLY A 473 -8.38 2.53 -14.67
CA GLY A 473 -9.59 3.25 -14.26
C GLY A 473 -10.68 2.38 -13.62
N GLY A 474 -10.42 1.10 -13.31
CA GLY A 474 -11.34 0.21 -12.57
C GLY A 474 -12.60 -0.23 -13.31
N HIS A 475 -12.55 -0.42 -14.64
CA HIS A 475 -13.75 -0.67 -15.46
C HIS A 475 -13.61 -1.83 -16.45
N LEU A 476 -14.01 -3.05 -16.06
CA LEU A 476 -13.89 -4.22 -16.95
C LEU A 476 -14.70 -4.13 -18.24
N ASN A 477 -15.87 -3.49 -18.20
CA ASN A 477 -16.79 -3.39 -19.33
C ASN A 477 -16.21 -2.68 -20.57
N LEU A 478 -15.12 -1.92 -20.42
CA LEU A 478 -14.57 -1.06 -21.47
C LEU A 478 -13.47 -1.71 -22.33
N LEU A 479 -13.14 -2.99 -22.13
CA LEU A 479 -12.13 -3.68 -22.97
C LEU A 479 -12.50 -3.66 -24.47
N HIS A 480 -13.79 -3.63 -24.80
CA HIS A 480 -14.30 -3.53 -26.18
C HIS A 480 -14.72 -2.12 -26.60
N ALA A 481 -14.70 -1.14 -25.68
CA ALA A 481 -15.08 0.26 -25.95
C ALA A 481 -14.04 1.00 -26.84
N THR A 482 -14.38 2.18 -27.33
CA THR A 482 -13.45 3.05 -28.04
C THR A 482 -12.39 3.64 -27.09
N ASN A 483 -11.25 4.06 -27.63
CA ASN A 483 -10.19 4.67 -26.83
C ASN A 483 -10.65 6.00 -26.20
N GLU A 484 -11.54 6.74 -26.88
CA GLU A 484 -12.19 7.94 -26.39
C GLU A 484 -13.13 7.67 -25.21
N GLU A 485 -13.81 6.52 -25.19
CA GLU A 485 -14.67 6.12 -24.07
C GLU A 485 -13.84 5.72 -22.84
N ILE A 486 -12.69 5.06 -23.04
CA ILE A 486 -11.73 4.77 -21.96
C ILE A 486 -11.14 6.06 -21.41
N HIS A 487 -10.66 6.98 -22.25
CA HIS A 487 -10.12 8.27 -21.79
C HIS A 487 -11.13 9.05 -20.95
N LYS A 488 -12.40 9.09 -21.38
CA LYS A 488 -13.49 9.77 -20.66
C LYS A 488 -13.80 9.23 -19.27
N THR A 489 -13.33 8.04 -18.88
CA THR A 489 -13.49 7.59 -17.49
C THR A 489 -12.43 8.15 -16.55
N TYR A 490 -11.26 8.54 -17.07
CA TYR A 490 -10.24 9.25 -16.31
C TYR A 490 -10.52 10.75 -16.19
N GLU A 491 -11.33 11.33 -17.09
CA GLU A 491 -11.70 12.76 -17.05
C GLU A 491 -12.98 13.07 -16.25
N LYS A 492 -13.73 12.06 -15.79
CA LYS A 492 -14.90 12.29 -14.93
C LYS A 492 -14.48 12.52 -13.49
N GLU A 493 -15.11 13.51 -12.85
CA GLU A 493 -14.91 13.83 -11.44
C GLU A 493 -15.02 12.57 -10.57
N LYS A 494 -14.15 12.47 -9.55
CA LYS A 494 -14.05 11.33 -8.62
C LYS A 494 -15.42 11.08 -7.97
N THR A 495 -16.23 10.17 -8.53
CA THR A 495 -17.50 9.78 -7.92
C THR A 495 -17.21 9.08 -6.59
N GLU A 496 -17.44 9.78 -5.49
CA GLU A 496 -17.34 9.25 -4.13
C GLU A 496 -18.23 8.00 -4.01
N GLY A 497 -17.61 6.82 -3.82
CA GLY A 497 -18.32 5.55 -3.64
C GLY A 497 -17.98 4.41 -4.60
N SER A 498 -17.07 4.59 -5.57
CA SER A 498 -16.49 3.43 -6.29
C SER A 498 -15.16 3.04 -5.64
N GLU A 499 -15.18 2.02 -4.78
CA GLU A 499 -13.94 1.40 -4.30
C GLU A 499 -13.12 0.88 -5.48
N ALA A 500 -11.84 1.22 -5.53
CA ALA A 500 -10.96 0.84 -6.61
C ALA A 500 -10.40 -0.57 -6.36
N ASP A 501 -10.84 -1.53 -7.17
CA ASP A 501 -10.52 -2.94 -6.99
C ASP A 501 -9.00 -3.21 -7.15
N LEU A 502 -8.41 -3.84 -6.12
CA LEU A 502 -7.00 -4.21 -6.09
C LEU A 502 -6.65 -5.24 -7.17
N ASP A 503 -7.58 -6.09 -7.60
CA ASP A 503 -7.37 -7.05 -8.68
C ASP A 503 -7.27 -6.36 -10.04
N ASP A 504 -8.06 -5.31 -10.29
CA ASP A 504 -7.91 -4.49 -11.51
C ASP A 504 -6.56 -3.74 -11.50
N ALA A 505 -6.12 -3.24 -10.35
CA ALA A 505 -4.78 -2.65 -10.22
C ALA A 505 -3.65 -3.69 -10.46
N ASN A 506 -3.79 -4.90 -9.92
CA ASN A 506 -2.85 -6.01 -10.15
C ASN A 506 -2.80 -6.43 -11.63
N LEU A 507 -3.95 -6.49 -12.30
CA LEU A 507 -4.07 -6.81 -13.73
C LEU A 507 -3.50 -5.68 -14.60
N CYS A 508 -3.65 -4.41 -14.19
CA CYS A 508 -3.02 -3.27 -14.85
C CYS A 508 -1.49 -3.37 -14.80
N ARG A 509 -0.92 -3.65 -13.62
CA ARG A 509 0.53 -3.83 -13.45
C ARG A 509 1.06 -4.96 -14.31
N GLU A 510 0.40 -6.12 -14.26
CA GLU A 510 0.77 -7.30 -15.05
C GLU A 510 0.74 -6.98 -16.56
N ALA A 511 -0.30 -6.30 -17.04
CA ALA A 511 -0.41 -5.87 -18.43
C ALA A 511 0.72 -4.90 -18.85
N LEU A 512 1.09 -3.92 -18.01
CA LEU A 512 2.18 -2.98 -18.28
C LEU A 512 3.55 -3.68 -18.35
N GLU A 513 3.81 -4.65 -17.46
CA GLU A 513 5.05 -5.42 -17.48
C GLU A 513 5.15 -6.32 -18.72
N VAL A 514 4.06 -6.98 -19.12
CA VAL A 514 4.01 -7.75 -20.37
C VAL A 514 4.17 -6.84 -21.58
N LEU A 515 3.56 -5.64 -21.58
CA LEU A 515 3.70 -4.66 -22.66
C LEU A 515 5.17 -4.24 -22.87
N SER A 516 5.93 -4.01 -21.79
CA SER A 516 7.37 -3.72 -21.88
C SER A 516 8.15 -4.82 -22.61
N ILE A 517 7.84 -6.09 -22.31
CA ILE A 517 8.48 -7.26 -22.93
C ILE A 517 8.09 -7.39 -24.41
N CYS A 518 6.80 -7.20 -24.74
CA CYS A 518 6.33 -7.21 -26.12
C CYS A 518 6.96 -6.09 -26.97
N LEU A 519 7.15 -4.90 -26.40
CA LEU A 519 7.83 -3.78 -27.08
C LEU A 519 9.32 -4.03 -27.27
N ALA A 520 10.01 -4.69 -26.33
CA ALA A 520 11.40 -5.11 -26.52
C ALA A 520 11.54 -6.22 -27.60
N LEU A 521 10.55 -7.11 -27.71
CA LEU A 521 10.48 -8.12 -28.77
C LEU A 521 10.18 -7.52 -30.16
N CYS A 522 9.46 -6.40 -30.20
CA CYS A 522 9.06 -5.70 -31.43
C CYS A 522 9.33 -4.18 -31.33
N PRO A 523 10.61 -3.72 -31.39
CA PRO A 523 10.96 -2.32 -31.14
C PRO A 523 10.29 -1.32 -32.10
N THR A 524 10.05 -1.72 -33.35
CA THR A 524 9.33 -0.92 -34.35
C THR A 524 7.89 -0.60 -33.97
N ALA A 525 7.27 -1.38 -33.09
CA ALA A 525 5.94 -1.10 -32.58
C ALA A 525 5.94 0.09 -31.61
N LEU A 526 7.01 0.30 -30.83
CA LEU A 526 7.14 1.46 -29.95
C LEU A 526 7.24 2.76 -30.77
N ASP A 527 8.00 2.76 -31.85
CA ASP A 527 8.10 3.92 -32.75
C ASP A 527 6.75 4.28 -33.40
N ALA A 528 5.97 3.27 -33.79
CA ALA A 528 4.61 3.46 -34.30
C ALA A 528 3.65 4.02 -33.23
N LEU A 529 3.61 3.43 -32.03
CA LEU A 529 2.80 3.92 -30.91
C LEU A 529 3.15 5.37 -30.55
N ASN A 530 4.43 5.73 -30.56
CA ASN A 530 4.89 7.09 -30.27
C ASN A 530 4.35 8.15 -31.25
N GLN A 531 3.89 7.78 -32.45
CA GLN A 531 3.17 8.69 -33.35
C GLN A 531 1.69 8.84 -32.97
N GLU A 532 1.06 7.81 -32.39
CA GLU A 532 -0.37 7.80 -32.10
C GLU A 532 -0.77 8.80 -30.99
N LYS A 533 -1.96 9.41 -31.13
CA LYS A 533 -2.54 10.30 -30.10
C LYS A 533 -2.96 9.51 -28.87
N HIS A 534 -3.63 8.36 -29.07
CA HIS A 534 -4.19 7.55 -27.99
C HIS A 534 -3.14 6.92 -27.08
N TRP A 535 -1.95 6.61 -27.60
CA TRP A 535 -0.81 6.20 -26.77
C TRP A 535 -0.39 7.31 -25.78
N LYS A 536 -0.33 8.57 -26.24
CA LYS A 536 -0.01 9.72 -25.38
C LYS A 536 -1.09 9.96 -24.32
N MET A 537 -2.36 9.76 -24.66
CA MET A 537 -3.47 9.83 -23.69
C MET A 537 -3.36 8.70 -22.65
N CYS A 538 -3.18 7.45 -23.10
CA CYS A 538 -2.95 6.28 -22.23
C CYS A 538 -1.80 6.48 -21.23
N ILE A 539 -0.68 7.10 -21.65
CA ILE A 539 0.44 7.43 -20.76
C ILE A 539 0.00 8.40 -19.66
N VAL A 540 -0.65 9.52 -20.03
CA VAL A 540 -1.09 10.55 -19.08
C VAL A 540 -2.14 10.00 -18.12
N ASP A 541 -3.10 9.23 -18.64
CA ASP A 541 -4.18 8.64 -17.86
C ASP A 541 -3.62 7.68 -16.79
N LEU A 542 -2.74 6.75 -17.18
CA LEU A 542 -2.17 5.76 -16.26
C LEU A 542 -1.14 6.35 -15.28
N LEU A 543 -0.43 7.42 -15.66
CA LEU A 543 0.63 8.02 -14.85
C LEU A 543 0.12 9.09 -13.86
N LEU A 544 -0.95 9.81 -14.22
CA LEU A 544 -1.43 10.98 -13.47
C LEU A 544 -2.89 10.83 -13.00
N LEU A 545 -3.79 10.37 -13.87
CA LEU A 545 -5.24 10.37 -13.60
C LEU A 545 -5.75 9.07 -12.97
N ALA A 546 -4.97 7.98 -12.99
CA ALA A 546 -5.35 6.72 -12.40
C ALA A 546 -5.56 6.88 -10.87
N PRO A 547 -6.73 6.46 -10.33
CA PRO A 547 -7.06 6.66 -8.91
C PRO A 547 -6.07 5.93 -7.99
N MET A 548 -5.70 4.70 -8.35
CA MET A 548 -4.81 3.87 -7.55
C MET A 548 -3.34 4.24 -7.72
N ARG A 549 -2.69 4.62 -6.61
CA ARG A 549 -1.24 4.90 -6.58
C ARG A 549 -0.40 3.72 -7.09
N HIS A 550 -0.80 2.49 -6.80
CA HIS A 550 -0.12 1.28 -7.31
C HIS A 550 -0.09 1.21 -8.86
N VAL A 551 -1.14 1.70 -9.53
CA VAL A 551 -1.19 1.79 -11.00
C VAL A 551 -0.22 2.85 -11.50
N ARG A 552 -0.21 4.04 -10.89
CA ARG A 552 0.71 5.13 -11.26
C ARG A 552 2.18 4.76 -11.05
N LEU A 553 2.49 4.03 -9.98
CA LEU A 553 3.85 3.52 -9.71
C LEU A 553 4.27 2.50 -10.78
N ALA A 554 3.40 1.54 -11.13
CA ALA A 554 3.67 0.60 -12.21
C ALA A 554 3.83 1.32 -13.57
N ALA A 555 3.01 2.32 -13.85
CA ALA A 555 3.11 3.15 -15.06
C ALA A 555 4.45 3.92 -15.12
N MET A 556 4.86 4.58 -14.04
CA MET A 556 6.16 5.25 -13.92
C MET A 556 7.31 4.28 -14.20
N GLU A 557 7.34 3.11 -13.56
CA GLU A 557 8.42 2.13 -13.75
C GLU A 557 8.46 1.57 -15.17
N GLN A 558 7.31 1.15 -15.71
CA GLN A 558 7.25 0.50 -17.02
C GLN A 558 7.46 1.50 -18.17
N PHE A 559 6.90 2.72 -18.12
CA PHE A 559 7.18 3.74 -19.15
C PHE A 559 8.64 4.21 -19.14
N LEU A 560 9.29 4.28 -17.98
CA LEU A 560 10.73 4.53 -17.90
C LEU A 560 11.53 3.44 -18.61
N VAL A 561 11.20 2.16 -18.40
CA VAL A 561 11.89 1.05 -19.08
C VAL A 561 11.60 1.04 -20.58
N MET A 562 10.34 1.23 -21.01
CA MET A 562 9.98 1.32 -22.43
C MET A 562 10.78 2.42 -23.15
N ALA A 563 10.87 3.61 -22.56
CA ALA A 563 11.56 4.76 -23.14
C ALA A 563 13.10 4.66 -23.13
N THR A 564 13.68 3.81 -22.28
CA THR A 564 15.15 3.77 -22.06
C THR A 564 15.83 2.45 -22.40
N LYS A 565 15.09 1.33 -22.47
CA LYS A 565 15.64 -0.03 -22.68
C LYS A 565 15.01 -0.80 -23.85
N CYS A 566 13.77 -0.52 -24.25
CA CYS A 566 13.09 -1.27 -25.32
C CYS A 566 13.41 -0.77 -26.75
N THR A 567 14.30 0.21 -26.90
CA THR A 567 14.80 0.71 -28.18
C THR A 567 16.26 1.17 -28.05
N THR A 568 17.03 1.08 -29.13
CA THR A 568 18.37 1.69 -29.26
C THR A 568 18.30 3.18 -29.63
N GLY A 569 17.15 3.65 -30.10
CA GLY A 569 16.93 5.04 -30.50
C GLY A 569 16.52 5.94 -29.33
N THR A 570 16.81 7.23 -29.44
CA THR A 570 16.43 8.23 -28.43
C THR A 570 15.02 8.79 -28.64
N THR A 571 14.32 8.35 -29.69
CA THR A 571 12.99 8.85 -30.09
C THR A 571 11.96 8.69 -28.96
N ALA A 572 11.85 7.51 -28.36
CA ALA A 572 10.89 7.25 -27.30
C ALA A 572 11.14 8.13 -26.05
N LEU A 573 12.41 8.27 -25.67
CA LEU A 573 12.86 9.16 -24.59
C LEU A 573 12.43 10.63 -24.84
N HIS A 574 12.73 11.17 -26.03
CA HIS A 574 12.36 12.55 -26.37
C HIS A 574 10.84 12.75 -26.49
N VAL A 575 10.10 11.79 -27.06
CA VAL A 575 8.63 11.86 -27.14
C VAL A 575 8.01 11.89 -25.74
N LEU A 576 8.50 11.06 -24.83
CA LEU A 576 7.96 10.99 -23.46
C LEU A 576 8.30 12.25 -22.65
N ILE A 577 9.54 12.76 -22.72
CA ILE A 577 9.92 14.04 -22.09
C ILE A 577 9.10 15.20 -22.64
N THR A 578 8.91 15.27 -23.97
CA THR A 578 8.10 16.32 -24.62
C THR A 578 6.63 16.23 -24.19
N LEU A 579 6.08 15.02 -24.10
CA LEU A 579 4.73 14.79 -23.62
C LEU A 579 4.57 15.27 -22.17
N SER A 580 5.50 14.92 -21.27
CA SER A 580 5.47 15.39 -19.88
C SER A 580 5.45 16.92 -19.78
N PHE A 581 6.42 17.62 -20.40
CA PHE A 581 6.42 19.08 -20.38
C PHE A 581 5.14 19.71 -21.01
N SER A 582 4.49 19.05 -21.97
CA SER A 582 3.23 19.53 -22.55
C SER A 582 2.02 19.46 -21.60
N VAL A 583 2.05 18.59 -20.58
CA VAL A 583 0.96 18.45 -19.59
C VAL A 583 1.24 19.15 -18.26
N LEU A 584 2.51 19.47 -17.98
CA LEU A 584 2.99 20.05 -16.71
C LEU A 584 2.21 21.30 -16.27
N GLN A 585 1.98 22.26 -17.18
CA GLN A 585 1.35 23.54 -16.83
C GLN A 585 -0.19 23.48 -16.75
N ASN A 586 -0.81 22.37 -17.19
CA ASN A 586 -2.26 22.21 -17.27
C ASN A 586 -2.73 21.03 -16.39
N LYS A 587 -2.87 19.82 -16.96
CA LYS A 587 -3.43 18.64 -16.26
C LYS A 587 -2.71 18.30 -14.95
N VAL A 588 -1.39 18.53 -14.83
CA VAL A 588 -0.65 18.25 -13.59
C VAL A 588 -1.03 19.23 -12.48
N LYS A 589 -1.19 20.52 -12.80
CA LYS A 589 -1.66 21.54 -11.85
C LYS A 589 -3.10 21.28 -11.37
N GLU A 590 -3.95 20.76 -12.26
CA GLU A 590 -5.32 20.34 -11.95
C GLU A 590 -5.38 19.08 -11.06
N ASN A 591 -4.33 18.25 -11.07
CA ASN A 591 -4.29 16.95 -10.39
C ASN A 591 -3.07 16.81 -9.45
N PHE A 592 -2.80 17.86 -8.65
CA PHE A 592 -1.62 17.91 -7.79
C PHE A 592 -1.57 16.86 -6.67
N GLU A 593 -2.70 16.23 -6.32
CA GLU A 593 -2.76 15.14 -5.34
C GLU A 593 -2.14 13.82 -5.85
N SER A 594 -2.07 13.63 -7.17
CA SER A 594 -1.59 12.38 -7.81
C SER A 594 -0.34 12.56 -8.67
N CYS A 595 0.28 13.74 -8.64
CA CYS A 595 1.38 14.11 -9.53
C CYS A 595 2.77 13.52 -9.17
N GLY A 596 2.95 12.95 -7.97
CA GLY A 596 4.27 12.51 -7.50
C GLY A 596 4.94 11.45 -8.39
N GLU A 597 4.17 10.45 -8.84
CA GLU A 597 4.67 9.44 -9.79
C GLU A 597 4.98 10.03 -11.20
N TYR A 598 4.26 11.07 -11.60
CA TYR A 598 4.52 11.81 -12.84
C TYR A 598 5.86 12.58 -12.78
N PHE A 599 6.13 13.30 -11.68
CA PHE A 599 7.41 14.00 -11.48
C PHE A 599 8.56 12.99 -11.36
N GLY A 600 8.33 11.89 -10.65
CA GLY A 600 9.29 10.77 -10.55
C GLY A 600 9.70 10.21 -11.91
N LEU A 601 8.76 10.08 -12.85
CA LEU A 601 9.08 9.69 -14.24
C LEU A 601 9.92 10.76 -14.95
N LEU A 602 9.47 12.01 -14.97
CA LEU A 602 10.12 13.08 -15.72
C LEU A 602 11.57 13.32 -15.25
N CYS A 603 11.79 13.39 -13.93
CA CYS A 603 13.13 13.54 -13.37
C CYS A 603 14.05 12.37 -13.75
N ARG A 604 13.56 11.12 -13.69
CA ARG A 604 14.35 9.93 -14.09
C ARG A 604 14.66 9.90 -15.60
N LEU A 605 13.75 10.38 -16.46
CA LEU A 605 13.99 10.51 -17.90
C LEU A 605 15.03 11.58 -18.22
N LEU A 606 14.95 12.76 -17.59
CA LEU A 606 15.93 13.84 -17.73
C LEU A 606 17.32 13.37 -17.25
N ASN A 607 17.38 12.71 -16.09
CA ASN A 607 18.60 12.16 -15.55
C ASN A 607 19.22 11.10 -16.49
N TYR A 608 18.40 10.18 -17.03
CA TYR A 608 18.86 9.19 -18.00
C TYR A 608 19.35 9.82 -19.31
N ALA A 609 18.66 10.85 -19.81
CA ALA A 609 19.09 11.59 -20.99
C ALA A 609 20.47 12.23 -20.77
N TYR A 610 20.67 12.88 -19.62
CA TYR A 610 21.96 13.46 -19.24
C TYR A 610 23.07 12.40 -19.14
N GLN A 611 22.87 11.32 -18.36
CA GLN A 611 23.86 10.24 -18.20
C GLN A 611 24.22 9.57 -19.53
N SER A 612 23.26 9.48 -20.45
CA SER A 612 23.44 8.86 -21.78
C SER A 612 23.97 9.84 -22.84
N ASN A 613 24.39 11.06 -22.45
CA ASN A 613 24.84 12.14 -23.35
C ASN A 613 23.83 12.53 -24.45
N ASN A 614 22.53 12.45 -24.14
CA ASN A 614 21.45 12.86 -25.04
C ASN A 614 20.99 14.28 -24.69
N PRO A 615 21.32 15.31 -25.50
CA PRO A 615 20.97 16.69 -25.19
C PRO A 615 19.47 16.93 -25.38
N ILE A 616 18.82 17.51 -24.36
CA ILE A 616 17.41 17.89 -24.44
C ILE A 616 17.28 19.22 -25.22
N PRO A 617 16.49 19.27 -26.32
CA PRO A 617 16.22 20.51 -27.03
C PRO A 617 15.59 21.56 -26.10
N ASN A 618 16.04 22.81 -26.19
CA ASN A 618 15.53 23.93 -25.40
C ASN A 618 15.66 23.78 -23.87
N ALA A 619 16.57 22.93 -23.36
CA ALA A 619 16.75 22.70 -21.91
C ALA A 619 16.93 23.99 -21.10
N GLU A 620 17.62 25.01 -21.65
CA GLU A 620 17.76 26.32 -21.00
C GLU A 620 16.41 27.07 -20.88
N ILE A 621 15.56 27.01 -21.91
CA ILE A 621 14.24 27.66 -21.90
C ILE A 621 13.34 26.96 -20.89
N LEU A 622 13.34 25.62 -20.88
CA LEU A 622 12.63 24.82 -19.89
C LEU A 622 13.09 25.20 -18.47
N LEU A 623 14.40 25.26 -18.23
CA LEU A 623 14.96 25.61 -16.93
C LEU A 623 14.53 27.01 -16.47
N ASN A 624 14.56 28.00 -17.36
CA ASN A 624 14.12 29.36 -17.03
C ASN A 624 12.62 29.40 -16.69
N ASN A 625 11.77 28.64 -17.41
CA ASN A 625 10.34 28.55 -17.11
C ASN A 625 10.07 27.98 -15.71
N GLU A 626 10.82 26.95 -15.30
CA GLU A 626 10.71 26.35 -13.96
C GLU A 626 11.21 27.30 -12.87
N ILE A 627 12.32 28.01 -13.11
CA ILE A 627 12.82 29.06 -12.20
C ILE A 627 11.79 30.19 -12.04
N ASP A 628 11.16 30.63 -13.13
CA ASP A 628 10.10 31.64 -13.09
C ASP A 628 8.83 31.13 -12.38
N TRP A 629 8.56 29.82 -12.40
CA TRP A 629 7.49 29.20 -11.63
C TRP A 629 7.81 29.20 -10.13
N LEU A 630 9.03 28.76 -9.75
CA LEU A 630 9.50 28.78 -8.35
C LEU A 630 9.47 30.20 -7.77
N LYS A 631 9.93 31.21 -8.52
CA LYS A 631 9.87 32.62 -8.12
C LYS A 631 8.43 33.10 -7.88
N LYS A 632 7.46 32.72 -8.72
CA LYS A 632 6.05 33.07 -8.53
C LYS A 632 5.47 32.46 -7.25
N VAL A 633 5.80 31.21 -6.94
CA VAL A 633 5.36 30.54 -5.69
C VAL A 633 5.96 31.24 -4.47
N ARG A 634 7.25 31.59 -4.51
CA ARG A 634 7.87 32.42 -3.47
C ARG A 634 7.16 33.76 -3.31
N ASP A 635 6.94 34.47 -4.40
CA ASP A 635 6.30 35.80 -4.38
C ASP A 635 4.85 35.73 -3.88
N GLU A 636 4.17 34.61 -4.09
CA GLU A 636 2.86 34.33 -3.50
C GLU A 636 2.94 34.14 -1.99
N VAL A 637 3.81 33.26 -1.48
CA VAL A 637 4.02 33.01 -0.04
C VAL A 637 4.45 34.28 0.69
N LEU A 638 5.39 35.05 0.13
CA LEU A 638 5.85 36.32 0.71
C LEU A 638 4.75 37.40 0.72
N ARG A 639 3.76 37.32 -0.18
CA ARG A 639 2.63 38.25 -0.27
C ARG A 639 1.47 37.86 0.64
N THR A 640 1.21 36.57 0.85
CA THR A 640 0.13 36.09 1.73
C THR A 640 0.57 35.98 3.18
N GLY A 641 1.83 35.65 3.45
CA GLY A 641 2.29 35.25 4.77
C GLY A 641 1.80 33.86 5.19
N GLU A 642 1.33 33.04 4.23
CA GLU A 642 0.76 31.71 4.46
C GLU A 642 1.58 30.64 3.72
N SER A 643 1.66 29.43 4.28
CA SER A 643 2.37 28.31 3.67
C SER A 643 1.75 27.90 2.34
N PHE A 644 2.59 27.49 1.39
CA PHE A 644 2.11 27.04 0.08
C PHE A 644 1.33 25.72 0.23
N SER A 645 0.09 25.69 -0.28
CA SER A 645 -0.82 24.56 -0.07
C SER A 645 -0.56 23.37 -1.01
N GLN A 646 0.19 23.56 -2.09
CA GLN A 646 0.45 22.57 -3.13
C GLN A 646 1.90 22.05 -3.08
N GLU A 647 2.35 21.64 -1.89
CA GLU A 647 3.71 21.14 -1.63
C GLU A 647 4.17 20.04 -2.61
N SER A 648 3.25 19.18 -3.10
CA SER A 648 3.51 18.12 -4.10
C SER A 648 3.75 18.61 -5.53
N LEU A 649 3.43 19.88 -5.84
CA LEU A 649 3.93 20.54 -7.06
C LEU A 649 5.30 21.14 -6.79
N LEU A 650 5.51 21.71 -5.61
CA LEU A 650 6.73 22.43 -5.27
C LEU A 650 7.96 21.50 -5.27
N ASP A 651 7.90 20.34 -4.61
CA ASP A 651 8.98 19.35 -4.63
C ASP A 651 9.25 18.81 -6.05
N GLY A 652 8.19 18.57 -6.83
CA GLY A 652 8.26 18.18 -8.24
C GLY A 652 8.97 19.20 -9.13
N HIS A 653 8.58 20.49 -9.06
CA HIS A 653 9.19 21.58 -9.82
C HIS A 653 10.64 21.86 -9.38
N LEU A 654 10.96 21.74 -8.08
CA LEU A 654 12.34 21.77 -7.57
C LEU A 654 13.17 20.63 -8.18
N GLY A 655 12.61 19.42 -8.23
CA GLY A 655 13.22 18.25 -8.86
C GLY A 655 13.50 18.42 -10.35
N ILE A 656 12.53 18.93 -11.13
CA ILE A 656 12.74 19.22 -12.57
C ILE A 656 13.86 20.26 -12.74
N THR A 657 13.84 21.34 -11.94
CA THR A 657 14.86 22.40 -11.98
C THR A 657 16.26 21.84 -11.73
N LYS A 658 16.39 20.95 -10.74
CA LYS A 658 17.63 20.24 -10.40
C LYS A 658 18.13 19.36 -11.55
N GLU A 659 17.28 18.56 -12.18
CA GLU A 659 17.69 17.68 -13.28
C GLU A 659 18.02 18.48 -14.56
N LEU A 660 17.30 19.58 -14.86
CA LEU A 660 17.60 20.47 -15.98
C LEU A 660 18.94 21.22 -15.81
N LEU A 661 19.34 21.54 -14.58
CA LEU A 661 20.66 22.14 -14.29
C LEU A 661 21.84 21.23 -14.66
N SER A 662 21.64 19.91 -14.76
CA SER A 662 22.69 18.98 -15.21
C SER A 662 23.17 19.29 -16.63
N PHE A 663 22.28 19.79 -17.50
CA PHE A 663 22.59 20.18 -18.87
C PHE A 663 23.29 21.57 -18.99
N MET A 664 23.43 22.31 -17.89
CA MET A 664 23.97 23.67 -17.88
C MET A 664 25.49 23.70 -17.64
N SER A 665 26.20 24.60 -18.34
CA SER A 665 27.62 24.85 -18.10
C SER A 665 27.88 25.49 -16.73
N SER A 666 29.11 25.36 -16.22
CA SER A 666 29.53 26.00 -14.95
C SER A 666 29.29 27.52 -14.94
N GLU A 667 29.53 28.20 -16.07
CA GLU A 667 29.26 29.62 -16.22
C GLU A 667 27.75 29.91 -16.15
N LYS A 668 26.91 29.10 -16.80
CA LYS A 668 25.46 29.30 -16.77
C LYS A 668 24.89 29.03 -15.38
N LYS A 669 25.39 28.01 -14.67
CA LYS A 669 25.09 27.79 -13.25
C LYS A 669 25.47 28.99 -12.38
N PHE A 670 26.60 29.66 -12.65
CA PHE A 670 26.98 30.89 -11.95
C PHE A 670 26.01 32.06 -12.26
N GLN A 671 25.60 32.21 -13.52
CA GLN A 671 24.61 33.23 -13.92
C GLN A 671 23.24 33.02 -13.24
N ILE A 672 22.82 31.77 -13.04
CA ILE A 672 21.57 31.43 -12.35
C ILE A 672 21.71 31.58 -10.82
N GLY A 673 22.81 31.07 -10.25
CA GLY A 673 22.99 30.94 -8.81
C GLY A 673 23.46 32.21 -8.10
N ALA A 674 24.70 32.64 -8.35
CA ALA A 674 25.40 33.65 -7.54
C ALA A 674 25.70 34.99 -8.23
N LYS A 675 25.48 35.12 -9.55
CA LYS A 675 25.71 36.38 -10.26
C LYS A 675 24.72 37.46 -9.80
N LYS A 676 25.24 38.63 -9.40
CA LYS A 676 24.44 39.77 -8.91
C LYS A 676 23.40 40.27 -9.91
N ASP A 677 23.78 40.41 -11.18
CA ASP A 677 22.87 40.78 -12.28
C ASP A 677 22.25 39.54 -12.96
N GLY A 678 22.14 38.43 -12.24
CA GLY A 678 21.59 37.15 -12.69
C GLY A 678 20.32 36.77 -11.92
N CYS A 679 19.93 35.49 -11.98
CA CYS A 679 18.69 35.03 -11.35
C CYS A 679 18.74 35.00 -9.81
N GLN A 680 19.93 35.04 -9.21
CA GLN A 680 20.21 34.98 -7.76
C GLN A 680 19.55 33.78 -7.02
N LEU A 681 19.27 32.68 -7.71
CA LEU A 681 18.44 31.58 -7.19
C LEU A 681 18.97 30.97 -5.88
N ILE A 682 20.30 30.95 -5.67
CA ILE A 682 20.88 30.46 -4.41
C ILE A 682 20.45 31.32 -3.22
N LYS A 683 20.42 32.64 -3.41
CA LYS A 683 20.01 33.56 -2.36
C LYS A 683 18.54 33.35 -2.01
N GLU A 684 17.70 33.20 -3.03
CA GLU A 684 16.25 32.98 -2.87
C GLU A 684 15.98 31.65 -2.15
N LEU A 685 16.62 30.55 -2.58
CA LEU A 685 16.49 29.24 -1.92
C LEU A 685 16.95 29.28 -0.46
N MET A 686 18.10 29.89 -0.17
CA MET A 686 18.63 30.01 1.19
C MET A 686 17.77 30.91 2.08
N GLU A 687 17.42 32.10 1.60
CA GLU A 687 16.78 33.13 2.42
C GLU A 687 15.26 33.03 2.48
N ASP A 688 14.58 32.49 1.47
CA ASP A 688 13.11 32.51 1.38
C ASP A 688 12.51 31.09 1.43
N PHE A 689 13.14 30.10 0.76
CA PHE A 689 12.61 28.73 0.74
C PHE A 689 12.97 27.93 1.99
N LEU A 690 14.22 28.02 2.47
CA LEU A 690 14.74 27.16 3.55
C LEU A 690 14.91 27.88 4.89
N PHE A 691 15.57 29.05 4.94
CA PHE A 691 16.01 29.67 6.19
C PHE A 691 15.54 31.13 6.39
N PRO A 692 14.25 31.45 6.21
CA PRO A 692 13.78 32.83 6.33
C PRO A 692 13.81 33.37 7.77
N ALA A 693 13.70 32.50 8.78
CA ALA A 693 13.96 32.88 10.17
C ALA A 693 15.42 33.33 10.38
N SER A 694 16.39 32.58 9.84
CA SER A 694 17.81 32.92 9.92
C SER A 694 18.15 34.20 9.14
N LYS A 695 17.50 34.43 7.98
CA LYS A 695 17.56 35.70 7.23
C LYS A 695 17.15 36.88 8.12
N VAL A 696 16.01 36.80 8.81
CA VAL A 696 15.52 37.85 9.72
C VAL A 696 16.50 38.08 10.87
N VAL A 697 16.96 37.03 11.55
CA VAL A 697 17.94 37.13 12.65
C VAL A 697 19.22 37.84 12.19
N VAL A 698 19.76 37.48 11.03
CA VAL A 698 20.96 38.12 10.45
C VAL A 698 20.73 39.59 10.10
N GLN A 699 19.57 39.95 9.54
CA GLN A 699 19.23 41.34 9.21
C GLN A 699 19.06 42.19 10.47
N THR A 700 18.34 41.67 11.48
CA THR A 700 18.18 42.32 12.78
C THR A 700 19.53 42.56 13.47
N ARG A 701 20.40 41.54 13.51
CA ARG A 701 21.78 41.65 14.04
C ARG A 701 22.57 42.75 13.32
N LYS A 702 22.58 42.76 11.99
CA LYS A 702 23.28 43.76 11.17
C LYS A 702 22.77 45.20 11.41
N ASN A 703 21.46 45.36 11.60
CA ASN A 703 20.82 46.67 11.75
C ASN A 703 20.72 47.13 13.22
N LYS A 704 21.11 46.30 14.19
CA LYS A 704 20.92 46.53 15.64
C LYS A 704 19.46 46.84 16.01
N ALA A 705 18.53 46.14 15.36
CA ALA A 705 17.10 46.23 15.65
C ALA A 705 16.70 45.16 16.69
N GLU A 706 15.43 45.19 17.11
CA GLU A 706 14.80 44.05 17.79
C GLU A 706 14.37 42.98 16.77
N THR A 707 14.32 41.71 17.18
CA THR A 707 13.86 40.62 16.32
C THR A 707 12.32 40.67 16.24
N PRO A 708 11.71 40.71 15.04
CA PRO A 708 10.26 40.64 14.90
C PRO A 708 9.70 39.42 15.62
N LEU A 709 8.61 39.61 16.36
CA LEU A 709 7.90 38.54 17.05
C LEU A 709 6.99 37.72 16.12
N ASP A 710 6.77 38.18 14.89
CA ASP A 710 5.88 37.53 13.93
C ASP A 710 6.49 36.22 13.38
N PRO A 711 5.69 35.15 13.22
CA PRO A 711 6.17 33.89 12.67
C PRO A 711 6.56 34.05 11.20
N VAL A 712 7.76 33.58 10.86
CA VAL A 712 8.27 33.62 9.48
C VAL A 712 7.96 32.30 8.78
N VAL A 713 7.33 32.37 7.60
CA VAL A 713 6.90 31.20 6.84
C VAL A 713 7.89 30.87 5.72
N PRO A 714 8.48 29.65 5.68
CA PRO A 714 9.28 29.18 4.55
C PRO A 714 8.40 28.78 3.36
N VAL A 715 8.93 28.92 2.14
CA VAL A 715 8.26 28.41 0.93
C VAL A 715 8.23 26.88 0.93
N CYS A 716 9.27 26.21 1.44
CA CYS A 716 9.28 24.76 1.62
C CYS A 716 8.85 24.41 3.05
N ALA A 717 7.63 23.92 3.24
CA ALA A 717 7.12 23.53 4.55
C ALA A 717 7.17 22.01 4.83
N SER A 718 7.21 21.17 3.80
CA SER A 718 7.28 19.70 3.94
C SER A 718 8.69 19.14 3.84
N SER A 719 8.94 18.00 4.48
CA SER A 719 10.24 17.29 4.39
C SER A 719 10.62 16.95 2.93
N ALA A 720 9.64 16.73 2.05
CA ALA A 720 9.88 16.46 0.64
C ALA A 720 10.40 17.71 -0.10
N SER A 721 9.73 18.86 0.04
CA SER A 721 10.15 20.10 -0.63
C SER A 721 11.44 20.67 -0.06
N VAL A 722 11.66 20.53 1.26
CA VAL A 722 12.95 20.86 1.92
C VAL A 722 14.10 20.03 1.35
N ASN A 723 13.93 18.70 1.25
CA ASN A 723 14.94 17.83 0.64
C ASN A 723 15.19 18.16 -0.83
N ALA A 724 14.13 18.41 -1.62
CA ALA A 724 14.26 18.81 -3.03
C ALA A 724 15.00 20.15 -3.20
N ALA A 725 14.76 21.13 -2.31
CA ALA A 725 15.47 22.40 -2.29
C ALA A 725 16.96 22.24 -1.92
N PHE A 726 17.29 21.34 -0.99
CA PHE A 726 18.70 21.00 -0.70
C PHE A 726 19.38 20.32 -1.89
N GLU A 727 18.74 19.34 -2.54
CA GLU A 727 19.28 18.73 -3.76
C GLU A 727 19.51 19.75 -4.88
N LEU A 728 18.61 20.72 -5.03
CA LEU A 728 18.73 21.82 -5.99
C LEU A 728 19.91 22.75 -5.65
N LEU A 729 20.09 23.13 -4.39
CA LEU A 729 21.27 23.89 -3.93
C LEU A 729 22.58 23.15 -4.22
N VAL A 730 22.63 21.84 -3.96
CA VAL A 730 23.80 21.00 -4.29
C VAL A 730 24.02 21.00 -5.81
N ALA A 731 22.97 20.78 -6.62
CA ALA A 731 23.07 20.77 -8.09
C ALA A 731 23.56 22.10 -8.68
N LEU A 732 23.18 23.24 -8.09
CA LEU A 732 23.70 24.57 -8.42
C LEU A 732 25.20 24.71 -8.10
N CYS A 733 25.69 24.06 -7.05
CA CYS A 733 27.09 24.11 -6.62
C CYS A 733 27.99 23.08 -7.34
N VAL A 734 27.44 21.97 -7.82
CA VAL A 734 28.20 20.94 -8.58
C VAL A 734 28.84 21.57 -9.81
N ASN A 735 30.18 21.49 -9.85
CA ASN A 735 31.07 22.09 -10.83
C ASN A 735 31.02 23.64 -10.90
N CYS A 736 30.59 24.33 -9.84
CA CYS A 736 30.54 25.80 -9.79
C CYS A 736 31.06 26.36 -8.45
N VAL A 737 32.36 26.68 -8.40
CA VAL A 737 33.05 27.18 -7.18
C VAL A 737 32.47 28.50 -6.67
N ALA A 738 32.03 29.39 -7.56
CA ALA A 738 31.43 30.68 -7.17
C ALA A 738 30.09 30.50 -6.45
N ASN A 739 29.27 29.54 -6.89
CA ASN A 739 28.01 29.17 -6.25
C ASN A 739 28.26 28.51 -4.88
N MET A 740 29.19 27.55 -4.81
CA MET A 740 29.59 26.92 -3.55
C MET A 740 30.09 27.95 -2.53
N LYS A 741 30.92 28.91 -2.97
CA LYS A 741 31.40 29.98 -2.10
C LYS A 741 30.25 30.82 -1.53
N LEU A 742 29.25 31.18 -2.35
CA LEU A 742 28.08 31.94 -1.87
C LEU A 742 27.32 31.15 -0.79
N VAL A 743 27.04 29.87 -1.01
CA VAL A 743 26.35 29.02 -0.01
C VAL A 743 27.14 28.96 1.30
N VAL A 744 28.46 28.73 1.23
CA VAL A 744 29.32 28.66 2.42
C VAL A 744 29.44 30.01 3.14
N ASP A 745 29.61 31.13 2.42
CA ASP A 745 29.66 32.46 3.03
C ASP A 745 28.32 32.83 3.69
N THR A 746 27.17 32.48 3.07
CA THR A 746 25.82 32.68 3.66
C THR A 746 25.61 31.81 4.90
N LEU A 747 25.95 30.52 4.86
CA LEU A 747 25.87 29.62 6.04
C LEU A 747 26.78 30.11 7.17
N ARG A 748 27.99 30.59 6.86
CA ARG A 748 28.90 31.17 7.86
C ARG A 748 28.31 32.43 8.50
N GLU A 749 27.63 33.27 7.72
CA GLU A 749 26.96 34.46 8.23
C GLU A 749 25.76 34.11 9.13
N MET A 750 24.97 33.08 8.78
CA MET A 750 23.81 32.64 9.55
C MET A 750 24.16 31.96 10.87
N TYR A 751 25.15 31.03 10.87
CA TYR A 751 25.38 30.07 11.96
C TYR A 751 26.82 30.02 12.52
N TYR A 752 27.74 30.84 12.00
CA TYR A 752 29.16 30.82 12.42
C TYR A 752 29.73 32.24 12.54
N SER A 753 28.89 33.18 12.96
CA SER A 753 29.23 34.60 13.07
C SER A 753 30.03 34.97 14.34
N GLY A 754 30.24 34.01 15.26
CA GLY A 754 30.95 34.23 16.52
C GLY A 754 30.17 35.03 17.58
N HIS A 755 28.88 35.25 17.34
CA HIS A 755 27.95 35.93 18.26
C HIS A 755 26.96 34.95 18.93
N GLU A 756 27.16 33.66 18.75
CA GLU A 756 26.37 32.60 19.39
C GLU A 756 26.97 32.27 20.76
N ALA A 757 26.13 31.80 21.68
CA ALA A 757 26.62 31.23 22.93
C ALA A 757 27.63 30.11 22.62
N PRO A 758 28.71 29.96 23.41
CA PRO A 758 29.60 28.82 23.26
C PRO A 758 28.80 27.52 23.32
N LEU A 759 29.19 26.50 22.54
CA LEU A 759 28.65 25.16 22.70
C LEU A 759 29.16 24.61 24.05
N VAL A 760 28.35 24.79 25.09
CA VAL A 760 28.69 24.39 26.49
C VAL A 760 28.38 22.91 26.74
N GLU A 761 27.44 22.34 25.98
CA GLU A 761 26.97 20.96 26.10
C GLU A 761 27.31 20.15 24.84
N TRP A 762 27.45 18.83 25.00
CA TRP A 762 27.63 17.90 23.89
C TRP A 762 26.31 17.62 23.15
N GLU A 763 25.21 17.51 23.89
CA GLU A 763 23.83 17.42 23.36
C GLU A 763 23.24 18.82 23.05
N TYR A 764 23.94 19.66 22.28
CA TYR A 764 23.35 20.94 21.82
C TYR A 764 22.15 20.68 20.91
N LEU A 765 20.97 20.68 21.52
CA LEU A 765 19.68 20.73 20.86
C LEU A 765 19.35 22.21 20.60
N PRO A 766 19.40 22.71 19.35
CA PRO A 766 18.92 24.06 19.08
C PRO A 766 17.47 24.20 19.52
N PRO A 767 16.99 25.39 19.91
CA PRO A 767 15.60 25.62 20.27
C PRO A 767 14.69 25.05 19.18
N ILE A 768 13.96 23.97 19.50
CA ILE A 768 13.20 23.21 18.51
C ILE A 768 12.20 24.18 17.86
N GLY A 769 12.05 24.06 16.53
CA GLY A 769 11.35 25.02 15.67
C GLY A 769 9.95 25.41 16.15
N PRO A 770 9.37 26.48 15.58
CA PRO A 770 8.16 27.10 16.12
C PRO A 770 7.03 26.09 16.40
N ARG A 771 6.32 26.32 17.50
CA ARG A 771 5.11 25.57 17.87
C ARG A 771 4.16 25.48 16.66
N PRO A 772 3.75 24.27 16.22
CA PRO A 772 2.82 24.12 15.10
C PRO A 772 1.54 24.92 15.31
N HIS A 773 0.91 25.37 14.24
CA HIS A 773 -0.33 26.16 14.33
C HIS A 773 -1.46 25.33 14.99
N LYS A 774 -1.93 25.78 16.18
CA LYS A 774 -2.81 25.03 17.12
C LYS A 774 -2.18 23.83 17.86
N GLY A 775 -0.87 23.61 17.75
CA GLY A 775 -0.15 22.62 18.55
C GLY A 775 -0.15 22.95 20.04
N PHE A 776 0.21 21.96 20.87
CA PHE A 776 0.43 22.15 22.31
C PHE A 776 1.92 22.38 22.61
N VAL A 777 2.20 22.89 23.81
CA VAL A 777 3.57 23.09 24.32
C VAL A 777 3.90 21.94 25.28
N GLY A 778 5.06 21.32 25.13
CA GLY A 778 5.57 20.27 26.02
C GLY A 778 6.29 20.82 27.27
N LEU A 779 6.75 19.91 28.13
CA LEU A 779 7.64 20.23 29.26
C LEU A 779 8.89 19.35 29.16
N LYS A 780 10.10 19.93 29.27
CA LYS A 780 11.34 19.16 29.32
C LYS A 780 11.35 18.27 30.58
N ASN A 781 11.91 17.07 30.49
CA ASN A 781 12.13 16.21 31.66
C ASN A 781 13.51 16.53 32.27
N ALA A 782 13.61 16.57 33.60
CA ALA A 782 14.87 16.79 34.34
C ALA A 782 15.32 15.52 35.09
N GLY A 783 15.26 14.37 34.42
CA GLY A 783 15.48 13.06 35.04
C GLY A 783 14.30 12.66 35.93
N ALA A 784 13.66 11.52 35.64
CA ALA A 784 12.50 10.97 36.39
C ALA A 784 11.26 11.89 36.59
N THR A 785 11.25 13.15 36.15
CA THR A 785 10.12 14.10 36.31
C THR A 785 8.92 13.86 35.40
N CYS A 786 8.91 12.77 34.60
CA CYS A 786 7.90 12.53 33.57
C CYS A 786 6.47 12.38 34.14
N TYR A 787 6.32 11.86 35.35
CA TYR A 787 5.04 11.77 36.05
C TYR A 787 4.49 13.16 36.41
N MET A 788 5.35 14.08 36.88
CA MET A 788 4.99 15.45 37.23
C MET A 788 4.53 16.21 36.00
N ASN A 789 5.31 16.10 34.90
CA ASN A 789 4.99 16.72 33.62
C ASN A 789 3.64 16.20 33.07
N SER A 790 3.38 14.89 33.18
CA SER A 790 2.09 14.29 32.80
C SER A 790 0.91 14.82 33.63
N VAL A 791 1.08 15.03 34.94
CA VAL A 791 0.04 15.58 35.82
C VAL A 791 -0.21 17.06 35.55
N LEU A 792 0.85 17.86 35.44
CA LEU A 792 0.75 19.30 35.15
C LEU A 792 0.07 19.57 33.80
N GLN A 793 0.40 18.78 32.77
CA GLN A 793 -0.28 18.84 31.47
C GLN A 793 -1.76 18.46 31.58
N GLN A 794 -2.11 17.38 32.28
CA GLN A 794 -3.51 16.99 32.49
C GLN A 794 -4.31 18.08 33.22
N LEU A 795 -3.75 18.69 34.27
CA LEU A 795 -4.38 19.80 35.00
C LEU A 795 -4.56 21.04 34.12
N TYR A 796 -3.57 21.36 33.27
CA TYR A 796 -3.64 22.45 32.31
C TYR A 796 -4.72 22.26 31.24
N MET A 797 -4.96 21.01 30.81
CA MET A 797 -6.01 20.69 29.83
C MET A 797 -7.43 20.85 30.38
N VAL A 798 -7.63 20.94 31.70
CA VAL A 798 -8.94 21.23 32.31
C VAL A 798 -9.20 22.75 32.25
N PRO A 799 -10.17 23.24 31.45
CA PRO A 799 -10.29 24.67 31.16
C PRO A 799 -10.53 25.54 32.40
N ASP A 800 -11.25 25.02 33.39
CA ASP A 800 -11.58 25.80 34.60
C ASP A 800 -10.43 25.83 35.60
N ILE A 801 -9.65 24.75 35.72
CA ILE A 801 -8.39 24.76 36.50
C ILE A 801 -7.40 25.74 35.86
N LYS A 802 -7.22 25.67 34.53
CA LYS A 802 -6.38 26.62 33.79
C LYS A 802 -6.77 28.08 34.06
N LYS A 803 -8.06 28.42 33.96
CA LYS A 803 -8.55 29.79 34.24
C LYS A 803 -8.28 30.20 35.68
N ILE A 804 -8.58 29.35 36.66
CA ILE A 804 -8.42 29.66 38.09
C ILE A 804 -6.95 29.88 38.44
N VAL A 805 -6.05 29.01 37.95
CA VAL A 805 -4.60 29.13 38.19
C VAL A 805 -4.04 30.40 37.55
N LEU A 806 -4.42 30.71 36.30
CA LEU A 806 -3.94 31.92 35.62
C LEU A 806 -4.51 33.21 36.22
N ALA A 807 -5.75 33.18 36.73
CA ALA A 807 -6.41 34.33 37.36
C ALA A 807 -6.07 34.51 38.86
N ALA A 808 -5.22 33.66 39.43
CA ALA A 808 -4.82 33.78 40.83
C ALA A 808 -3.95 35.05 41.05
N GLU A 809 -4.35 35.90 42.00
CA GLU A 809 -3.55 37.05 42.43
C GLU A 809 -2.29 36.55 43.16
N SER A 810 -1.13 36.63 42.51
CA SER A 810 0.16 36.39 43.17
C SER A 810 0.46 37.53 44.14
N PRO A 811 0.72 37.27 45.43
CA PRO A 811 1.30 38.26 46.31
C PRO A 811 2.64 38.73 45.75
N ALA A 812 2.85 40.04 45.71
CA ALA A 812 4.15 40.62 45.38
C ALA A 812 5.10 40.36 46.56
N ILE A 813 5.93 39.32 46.44
CA ILE A 813 7.08 39.08 47.31
C ILE A 813 8.31 39.45 46.49
N GLU A 814 9.10 40.39 47.03
CA GLU A 814 10.25 41.03 46.39
C GLU A 814 11.48 40.11 46.35
N HIS A 815 11.37 39.00 45.63
CA HIS A 815 12.53 38.32 45.07
C HIS A 815 12.47 38.42 43.55
N GLU A 816 13.59 38.83 42.97
CA GLU A 816 13.87 38.71 41.53
C GLU A 816 13.95 37.21 41.22
N ASP A 817 12.78 36.57 41.09
CA ASP A 817 12.70 35.18 40.66
C ASP A 817 13.19 35.10 39.22
N ASP A 818 14.21 34.28 39.07
CA ASP A 818 15.11 34.21 37.93
C ASP A 818 14.45 33.54 36.71
N PHE A 819 13.41 34.17 36.18
CA PHE A 819 12.66 33.73 34.99
C PHE A 819 13.39 34.03 33.67
N ASP A 820 14.34 34.96 33.70
CA ASP A 820 15.15 35.42 32.55
C ASP A 820 16.67 35.22 32.79
N GLY A 821 17.03 34.51 33.85
CA GLY A 821 18.41 34.31 34.29
C GLY A 821 19.18 33.32 33.45
N ASP A 822 20.11 33.85 32.65
CA ASP A 822 21.25 33.11 32.11
C ASP A 822 22.33 32.91 33.21
N GLU A 823 21.90 32.48 34.40
CA GLU A 823 22.82 32.08 35.47
C GLU A 823 23.54 30.81 35.06
N LYS A 824 24.87 30.95 34.99
CA LYS A 824 25.86 29.93 34.62
C LYS A 824 25.46 28.55 35.16
N GLN A 825 25.41 27.58 34.26
CA GLN A 825 25.15 26.19 34.61
C GLN A 825 26.19 25.68 35.62
N ASP A 826 25.79 25.60 36.88
CA ASP A 826 26.41 24.67 37.83
C ASP A 826 26.31 23.26 37.24
N ASN A 827 27.43 22.54 37.28
CA ASN A 827 27.68 21.35 36.47
C ASN A 827 26.53 20.33 36.50
N GLU A 828 26.22 19.76 35.33
CA GLU A 828 25.48 18.50 35.20
C GLU A 828 26.33 17.31 35.69
N THR A 829 26.69 17.31 36.97
CA THR A 829 26.83 16.05 37.69
C THR A 829 25.45 15.57 38.08
N ASN A 830 25.15 14.29 37.84
CA ASN A 830 23.95 13.62 38.36
C ASN A 830 23.67 14.10 39.78
N ILE A 831 22.43 14.53 40.06
CA ILE A 831 21.98 14.82 41.42
C ILE A 831 21.87 13.48 42.15
N ASP A 832 23.02 13.01 42.63
CA ASP A 832 23.14 11.88 43.54
C ASP A 832 22.52 12.30 44.87
N PHE A 833 21.50 11.58 45.31
CA PHE A 833 20.81 11.85 46.58
C PHE A 833 21.64 11.27 47.74
N GLY A 834 22.86 11.78 47.90
CA GLY A 834 23.80 11.43 48.96
C GLY A 834 23.83 12.49 50.06
N ASP A 835 23.63 12.07 51.31
CA ASP A 835 23.85 12.91 52.48
C ASP A 835 25.25 13.56 52.43
N SER A 836 25.30 14.88 52.55
CA SER A 836 26.55 15.62 52.72
C SER A 836 26.30 16.89 53.53
N GLU A 837 26.52 16.78 54.83
CA GLU A 837 26.67 17.92 55.74
C GLU A 837 27.81 18.82 55.23
N VAL A 838 27.49 20.02 54.75
CA VAL A 838 28.51 21.04 54.44
C VAL A 838 28.29 22.26 55.35
N SER A 839 29.26 22.41 56.25
CA SER A 839 29.43 23.48 57.23
C SER A 839 29.06 24.88 56.74
N GLY A 840 28.20 25.55 57.49
CA GLY A 840 27.87 26.96 57.26
C GLY A 840 28.97 27.92 57.72
N SER A 841 29.38 28.82 56.81
CA SER A 841 29.96 30.12 57.13
C SER A 841 29.65 31.08 55.98
N GLY A 842 29.06 32.26 56.17
CA GLY A 842 28.57 32.85 57.40
C GLY A 842 28.32 34.34 57.20
N TYR A 843 27.06 34.71 56.95
CA TYR A 843 26.61 36.11 57.01
C TYR A 843 25.28 36.16 57.76
N ASN A 844 25.33 36.71 58.97
CA ASN A 844 24.14 36.98 59.77
C ASN A 844 23.45 38.23 59.23
N GLU A 845 22.21 38.09 58.74
CA GLU A 845 21.17 39.06 59.05
C GLU A 845 20.07 38.37 59.86
N GLU A 846 19.99 38.74 61.14
CA GLU A 846 18.94 38.27 62.03
C GLU A 846 17.59 38.92 61.63
N LYS A 847 16.73 38.17 60.94
CA LYS A 847 15.29 38.44 60.93
C LYS A 847 14.57 37.46 61.87
N PRO A 848 14.19 37.90 63.09
CA PRO A 848 13.56 37.03 64.07
C PRO A 848 12.05 36.92 63.82
N THR A 849 11.63 35.92 63.05
CA THR A 849 10.26 35.40 63.12
C THR A 849 10.27 33.89 63.17
N THR A 850 9.91 33.34 64.33
CA THR A 850 9.48 31.95 64.48
C THR A 850 8.15 31.77 63.76
N LEU A 851 8.19 31.71 62.43
CA LEU A 851 7.05 31.32 61.62
C LEU A 851 6.57 29.96 62.13
N SER A 852 5.29 29.88 62.45
CA SER A 852 4.66 28.62 62.79
C SER A 852 4.80 27.65 61.62
N LYS A 853 4.75 26.33 61.89
CA LYS A 853 4.75 25.32 60.83
C LYS A 853 3.64 25.54 59.78
N GLN A 854 2.55 26.23 60.15
CA GLN A 854 1.47 26.60 59.24
C GLN A 854 1.87 27.73 58.29
N GLU A 855 2.63 28.72 58.74
CA GLU A 855 3.08 29.84 57.90
C GLU A 855 4.18 29.41 56.92
N GLN A 856 5.13 28.58 57.37
CA GLN A 856 6.14 27.97 56.48
C GLN A 856 5.49 27.11 55.39
N ALA A 857 4.48 26.30 55.75
CA ALA A 857 3.73 25.51 54.77
C ALA A 857 2.92 26.40 53.80
N LYS A 858 2.41 27.55 54.26
CA LYS A 858 1.68 28.51 53.43
C LYS A 858 2.61 29.18 52.40
N GLU A 859 3.82 29.56 52.83
CA GLU A 859 4.87 30.16 51.98
C GLU A 859 5.37 29.17 50.93
N TYR A 860 5.67 27.92 51.32
CA TYR A 860 6.02 26.85 50.39
C TYR A 860 4.95 26.65 49.31
N ASN A 861 3.69 26.48 49.72
CA ASN A 861 2.55 26.28 48.80
C ASN A 861 2.34 27.47 47.85
N LEU A 862 2.65 28.69 48.29
CA LEU A 862 2.54 29.89 47.46
C LEU A 862 3.61 29.91 46.36
N GLY A 863 4.86 29.57 46.68
CA GLY A 863 5.92 29.43 45.68
C GLY A 863 5.68 28.29 44.69
N VAL A 864 5.07 27.18 45.14
CA VAL A 864 4.59 26.10 44.24
C VAL A 864 3.52 26.64 43.28
N LEU A 865 2.53 27.38 43.79
CA LEU A 865 1.48 27.97 42.96
C LEU A 865 2.04 28.96 41.93
N LYS A 866 2.97 29.84 42.32
CA LYS A 866 3.65 30.79 41.41
C LYS A 866 4.35 30.06 40.25
N ASN A 867 5.09 29.00 40.55
CA ASN A 867 5.76 28.20 39.53
C ASN A 867 4.78 27.43 38.61
N ILE A 868 3.67 26.92 39.15
CA ILE A 868 2.60 26.30 38.34
C ILE A 868 1.90 27.35 37.45
N GLN A 869 1.68 28.57 37.95
CA GLN A 869 1.11 29.68 37.18
C GLN A 869 2.02 30.08 36.02
N ALA A 870 3.34 30.18 36.25
CA ALA A 870 4.32 30.41 35.19
C ALA A 870 4.32 29.29 34.14
N ILE A 871 4.31 28.02 34.56
CA ILE A 871 4.17 26.87 33.67
C ILE A 871 2.90 27.01 32.82
N PHE A 872 1.76 27.31 33.43
CA PHE A 872 0.48 27.44 32.72
C PHE A 872 0.48 28.61 31.72
N ALA A 873 1.18 29.71 32.03
CA ALA A 873 1.35 30.84 31.11
C ALA A 873 2.19 30.44 29.89
N HIS A 874 3.33 29.76 30.09
CA HIS A 874 4.13 29.22 28.99
C HIS A 874 3.39 28.16 28.17
N LEU A 875 2.62 27.27 28.81
CA LEU A 875 1.78 26.28 28.10
C LEU A 875 0.66 26.92 27.26
N ALA A 876 0.21 28.12 27.64
CA ALA A 876 -0.76 28.91 26.87
C ALA A 876 -0.11 29.62 25.68
N GLU A 877 0.86 30.51 25.96
CA GLU A 877 1.30 31.53 25.00
C GLU A 877 2.72 31.32 24.45
N SER A 878 3.46 30.29 24.87
CA SER A 878 4.80 30.03 24.33
C SER A 878 4.75 29.71 22.83
N LYS A 879 5.71 30.29 22.10
CA LYS A 879 6.00 30.02 20.69
C LYS A 879 6.98 28.86 20.50
N LEU A 880 7.64 28.41 21.57
CA LEU A 880 8.51 27.23 21.58
C LEU A 880 7.66 25.95 21.70
N GLN A 881 8.16 24.84 21.16
CA GLN A 881 7.51 23.53 21.28
C GLN A 881 7.50 22.99 22.72
N TYR A 882 8.38 23.46 23.62
CA TYR A 882 8.38 23.06 25.02
C TYR A 882 8.85 24.19 25.95
N TYR A 883 8.56 24.05 27.24
CA TYR A 883 9.07 24.88 28.32
C TYR A 883 9.97 24.06 29.27
N VAL A 884 10.91 24.73 29.95
CA VAL A 884 11.85 24.12 30.89
C VAL A 884 11.55 24.65 32.30
N PRO A 885 10.79 23.93 33.14
CA PRO A 885 10.31 24.43 34.43
C PRO A 885 11.39 24.41 35.54
N ARG A 886 12.52 25.10 35.32
CA ARG A 886 13.67 25.16 36.26
C ARG A 886 13.28 25.67 37.65
N GLY A 887 12.48 26.73 37.73
CA GLY A 887 12.00 27.28 39.00
C GLY A 887 11.17 26.28 39.81
N PHE A 888 10.29 25.53 39.14
CA PHE A 888 9.49 24.47 39.77
C PHE A 888 10.37 23.35 40.34
N TRP A 889 11.40 22.91 39.61
CA TRP A 889 12.35 21.91 40.11
C TRP A 889 13.21 22.41 41.28
N LYS A 890 13.59 23.69 41.27
CA LYS A 890 14.32 24.31 42.39
C LYS A 890 13.43 24.40 43.66
N HIS A 891 12.14 24.69 43.51
CA HIS A 891 11.21 24.97 44.61
C HIS A 891 10.46 23.74 45.16
N PHE A 892 10.10 22.76 44.31
CA PHE A 892 9.33 21.57 44.69
C PHE A 892 10.22 20.43 45.23
N LYS A 893 11.24 20.77 46.04
CA LYS A 893 12.20 19.81 46.62
C LYS A 893 11.68 19.15 47.91
#